data_AF-A0A377PXM3-F1
#
_entry.id   AF-A0A377PXM3-F1
#
_cell.length_a   1.000
_cell.length_b   1.000
_cell.length_c   1.000
_cell.angle_alpha   90.00
_cell.angle_beta   90.00
_cell.angle_gamma   90.00
#
_symmetry.space_group_name_H-M   'P 1'
#
loop_
_entity.id
_entity.type
_entity.pdbx_description
1 polymer ?
#
loop_
_entity_poly.entity_id
_entity_poly.type
_entity_poly.pdbx_seq_one_letter_code
_entity_poly.pdbx_strand_id
1 'polypeptide(L)'
;MALGTQSVLGISSNLTWDVIEQMKDLDVSNQIDPITEKLEKNMEQQTELTSLLTMMTSLNTSFKNLSDYSTYQKRQATVEGSGVKATAGDGLAIQDITINVSQLAQNDVNQVGLKFASRDSIFSSDNTTLNFYYNGSNYSVDIKAGATLSEVAQSITDATNGEVMGIIMKTGGENPYQLMIQSKNTGANNKIYFGSTLESAATPGGKITSGMLDIEIGGEKISIDMSKIGSDFGNEAKDNASLILNAINKEIETNHTNLKDKIDKGEITISLNSSGNGLMFNDASGGTIKVEANNVKLQASQGASETNTDLGFVKTSVGGDETLTEMKIAAGALTGVFTINGEKFDLSQLTNANNTAEQNRKAILDEINKNTNLQQAGIKAEEGKNGAISLVGKSVTIGAEGADANAQKQVLDSIGMVAGSYTSSQGLLDKMDITNIQKAQDAKLTYNGIPIERDTNNIDDIVSGLSLELTSITETGKDVIVRIARDDEGIAEEMQAFVESYNEMYNKLQELTKYDAETEISGVFNGNSEIRSITRQLNAIINSTDANGTSLVKYGVYMNEDGTLTFEQDTFNTAFQEDPDAAVEFFRSSTTTSKGQTIETDGVFTKLRDTMDSLITGSNSTLKILETTLINEQKTLNEDKTSTQESIDTKYEIMAEKWSAYDQMIAQMQQSANTITQLINQAMNS
;
A
#
# COMPACT_ATOMS: atom_id res chain seq x y z
N MET A 1 -51.10 -20.50 -91.76
CA MET A 1 -49.63 -20.40 -91.82
C MET A 1 -49.25 -19.18 -92.65
N ALA A 2 -48.59 -18.22 -92.01
CA ALA A 2 -47.65 -17.25 -92.59
C ALA A 2 -46.71 -16.90 -91.42
N LEU A 3 -45.85 -17.84 -91.03
CA LEU A 3 -44.42 -17.96 -91.43
C LEU A 3 -43.54 -16.91 -90.72
N GLY A 4 -42.73 -17.43 -89.78
CA GLY A 4 -41.76 -16.73 -88.96
C GLY A 4 -41.64 -17.36 -87.56
N THR A 5 -41.64 -18.70 -87.44
CA THR A 5 -40.44 -19.56 -87.25
C THR A 5 -39.52 -19.09 -86.12
N GLN A 6 -39.77 -19.59 -84.91
CA GLN A 6 -38.74 -19.73 -83.87
C GLN A 6 -37.66 -20.69 -84.40
N SER A 7 -36.50 -20.14 -84.74
CA SER A 7 -35.30 -20.91 -85.04
C SER A 7 -34.75 -21.49 -83.74
N VAL A 8 -34.90 -22.80 -83.58
CA VAL A 8 -34.06 -23.71 -82.78
C VAL A 8 -33.52 -23.10 -81.47
N LEU A 9 -34.18 -23.41 -80.35
CA LEU A 9 -33.59 -23.39 -79.00
C LEU A 9 -32.48 -24.45 -78.93
N GLY A 10 -31.34 -24.16 -79.54
CA GLY A 10 -30.12 -24.94 -79.46
C GLY A 10 -29.28 -24.43 -78.30
N ILE A 11 -29.35 -25.10 -77.16
CA ILE A 11 -28.61 -24.75 -75.94
C ILE A 11 -27.13 -25.19 -76.02
N SER A 12 -26.60 -25.50 -77.21
CA SER A 12 -25.34 -26.26 -77.33
C SER A 12 -24.23 -25.58 -78.14
N SER A 13 -24.27 -24.26 -78.35
CA SER A 13 -23.22 -23.58 -79.11
C SER A 13 -22.62 -22.42 -78.30
N ASN A 14 -21.38 -22.63 -77.85
CA ASN A 14 -20.43 -21.69 -77.22
C ASN A 14 -20.42 -21.65 -75.68
N LEU A 15 -20.18 -22.80 -75.03
CA LEU A 15 -19.61 -22.80 -73.67
C LEU A 15 -18.14 -22.35 -73.75
N THR A 16 -17.88 -21.06 -73.52
CA THR A 16 -16.53 -20.53 -73.28
C THR A 16 -16.21 -20.57 -71.79
N TRP A 17 -14.92 -20.52 -71.43
CA TRP A 17 -14.50 -20.47 -70.04
C TRP A 17 -15.11 -19.27 -69.29
N ASP A 18 -15.19 -18.10 -69.94
CA ASP A 18 -15.85 -16.90 -69.41
C ASP A 18 -17.34 -17.11 -69.06
N VAL A 19 -18.06 -17.94 -69.82
CA VAL A 19 -19.48 -18.25 -69.53
C VAL A 19 -19.60 -19.15 -68.30
N ILE A 20 -18.65 -20.07 -68.11
CA ILE A 20 -18.59 -20.93 -66.91
C ILE A 20 -18.32 -20.08 -65.66
N GLU A 21 -17.42 -19.10 -65.76
CA GLU A 21 -17.12 -18.16 -64.67
C GLU A 21 -18.33 -17.26 -64.35
N GLN A 22 -19.01 -16.69 -65.36
CA GLN A 22 -20.24 -15.92 -65.14
C GLN A 22 -21.36 -16.75 -64.51
N MET A 23 -21.49 -18.03 -64.86
CA MET A 23 -22.44 -18.93 -64.22
C MET A 23 -22.06 -19.21 -62.76
N LYS A 24 -20.76 -19.32 -62.45
CA LYS A 24 -20.26 -19.45 -61.08
C LYS A 24 -20.61 -18.24 -60.25
N ASP A 25 -20.34 -17.04 -60.76
CA ASP A 25 -20.67 -15.79 -60.05
C ASP A 25 -22.18 -15.64 -59.82
N LEU A 26 -23.00 -16.04 -60.79
CA LEU A 26 -24.46 -16.05 -60.63
C LEU A 26 -24.94 -17.07 -59.60
N ASP A 27 -24.31 -18.25 -59.54
CA ASP A 27 -24.62 -19.26 -58.51
C ASP A 27 -24.20 -18.79 -57.12
N VAL A 28 -23.02 -18.15 -57.00
CA VAL A 28 -22.56 -17.50 -55.76
C VAL A 28 -23.56 -16.43 -55.35
N SER A 29 -23.93 -15.52 -56.25
CA SER A 29 -24.86 -14.43 -55.89
C SER A 29 -26.24 -14.94 -55.47
N ASN A 30 -26.77 -15.96 -56.14
CA ASN A 30 -28.09 -16.50 -55.80
C ASN A 30 -28.12 -17.35 -54.52
N GLN A 31 -27.00 -17.98 -54.14
CA GLN A 31 -26.97 -18.96 -53.05
C GLN A 31 -26.17 -18.49 -51.83
N ILE A 32 -25.09 -17.73 -52.02
CA ILE A 32 -24.20 -17.25 -50.95
C ILE A 32 -24.61 -15.86 -50.45
N ASP A 33 -25.03 -14.94 -51.32
CA ASP A 33 -25.42 -13.58 -50.89
C ASP A 33 -26.56 -13.61 -49.86
N PRO A 34 -27.65 -14.39 -50.03
CA PRO A 34 -28.72 -14.46 -49.04
C PRO A 34 -28.27 -15.03 -47.69
N ILE A 35 -27.29 -15.94 -47.67
CA ILE A 35 -26.70 -16.45 -46.43
C ILE A 35 -25.83 -15.37 -45.78
N THR A 36 -25.10 -14.61 -46.58
CA THR A 36 -24.27 -13.49 -46.13
C THR A 36 -25.10 -12.38 -45.50
N GLU A 37 -26.20 -11.98 -46.13
CA GLU A 37 -27.14 -10.98 -45.58
C GLU A 37 -27.75 -11.44 -44.24
N LYS A 38 -28.12 -12.72 -44.13
CA LYS A 38 -28.60 -13.28 -42.84
C LYS A 38 -27.52 -13.25 -41.77
N LEU A 39 -26.27 -13.52 -42.14
CA LEU A 39 -25.14 -13.51 -41.23
C LEU A 39 -24.83 -12.08 -40.75
N GLU A 40 -24.83 -11.10 -41.65
CA GLU A 40 -24.66 -9.68 -41.31
C GLU A 40 -25.75 -9.20 -40.35
N LYS A 41 -27.02 -9.52 -40.65
CA LYS A 41 -28.15 -9.19 -39.76
C LYS A 41 -28.03 -9.87 -38.39
N ASN A 42 -27.65 -11.14 -38.34
CA ASN A 42 -27.45 -11.86 -37.08
C ASN A 42 -26.30 -11.23 -36.26
N MET A 43 -25.20 -10.82 -36.91
CA MET A 43 -24.10 -10.11 -36.25
C MET A 43 -24.51 -8.73 -35.72
N GLU A 44 -25.33 -7.98 -36.46
CA GLU A 44 -25.93 -6.74 -35.99
C GLU A 44 -26.80 -6.99 -34.75
N GLN A 45 -27.68 -8.00 -34.78
CA GLN A 45 -28.50 -8.40 -33.63
C GLN A 45 -27.65 -8.76 -32.41
N GLN A 46 -26.55 -9.50 -32.58
CA GLN A 46 -25.65 -9.85 -31.47
C GLN A 46 -24.99 -8.60 -30.86
N THR A 47 -24.53 -7.67 -31.72
CA THR A 47 -23.91 -6.41 -31.29
C THR A 47 -24.89 -5.57 -30.48
N GLU A 48 -26.10 -5.41 -31.01
CA GLU A 48 -27.15 -4.63 -30.38
C GLU A 48 -27.68 -5.26 -29.08
N LEU A 49 -27.78 -6.59 -29.04
CA LEU A 49 -28.15 -7.32 -27.82
C LEU A 49 -27.09 -7.17 -26.73
N THR A 50 -25.80 -7.17 -27.09
CA THR A 50 -24.71 -6.95 -26.15
C THR A 50 -24.74 -5.52 -25.59
N SER A 51 -25.03 -4.52 -26.43
CA SER A 51 -25.25 -3.15 -25.98
C SER A 51 -26.42 -3.06 -25.01
N LEU A 52 -27.56 -3.68 -25.35
CA LEU A 52 -28.74 -3.70 -24.49
C LEU A 52 -28.47 -4.41 -23.15
N LEU A 53 -27.80 -5.57 -23.16
CA LEU A 53 -27.41 -6.29 -21.95
C LEU A 53 -26.53 -5.44 -21.02
N THR A 54 -25.63 -4.64 -21.60
CA THR A 54 -24.78 -3.72 -20.85
C THR A 54 -25.61 -2.64 -20.16
N MET A 55 -26.52 -1.98 -20.89
CA MET A 55 -27.43 -0.97 -20.33
C MET A 55 -28.34 -1.56 -19.25
N MET A 56 -28.90 -2.75 -19.49
CA MET A 56 -29.74 -3.46 -18.51
C MET A 56 -28.95 -3.86 -17.26
N THR A 57 -27.67 -4.22 -17.40
CA THR A 57 -26.78 -4.51 -16.26
C THR A 57 -26.49 -3.25 -15.45
N SER A 58 -26.26 -2.11 -16.12
CA SER A 58 -26.10 -0.81 -15.45
C SER A 58 -27.35 -0.45 -14.65
N LEU A 59 -28.53 -0.52 -15.27
CA LEU A 59 -29.81 -0.27 -14.61
C LEU A 59 -30.06 -1.25 -13.44
N ASN A 60 -29.71 -2.53 -13.61
CA ASN A 60 -29.83 -3.53 -12.54
C ASN A 60 -28.94 -3.20 -11.33
N THR A 61 -27.81 -2.50 -11.56
CA THR A 61 -26.93 -2.07 -10.47
C THR A 61 -27.62 -1.01 -9.62
N SER A 62 -28.28 -0.02 -10.22
CA SER A 62 -29.10 0.95 -9.48
C SER A 62 -30.24 0.27 -8.70
N PHE A 63 -30.90 -0.74 -9.30
CA PHE A 63 -31.90 -1.54 -8.58
C PHE A 63 -31.31 -2.26 -7.37
N LYS A 64 -30.12 -2.86 -7.54
CA LYS A 64 -29.41 -3.55 -6.45
C LYS A 64 -29.07 -2.59 -5.33
N ASN A 65 -28.45 -1.45 -5.64
CA ASN A 65 -28.09 -0.43 -4.65
C ASN A 65 -29.32 0.06 -3.87
N LEU A 66 -30.40 0.42 -4.56
CA LEU A 66 -31.63 0.90 -3.92
C LEU A 66 -32.41 -0.21 -3.19
N SER A 67 -32.18 -1.49 -3.51
CA SER A 67 -32.75 -2.63 -2.79
C SER A 67 -31.91 -3.11 -1.59
N ASP A 68 -30.65 -2.70 -1.50
CA ASP A 68 -29.72 -3.13 -0.44
C ASP A 68 -29.85 -2.27 0.82
N TYR A 69 -29.80 -2.89 2.01
CA TYR A 69 -29.85 -2.17 3.28
C TYR A 69 -28.62 -1.30 3.48
N SER A 70 -27.46 -1.76 3.00
CA SER A 70 -26.17 -1.10 3.20
C SER A 70 -26.19 0.35 2.71
N THR A 71 -26.86 0.62 1.59
CA THR A 71 -27.06 1.97 1.03
C THR A 71 -27.68 2.95 2.03
N TYR A 72 -28.62 2.48 2.84
CA TYR A 72 -29.35 3.31 3.83
C TYR A 72 -28.62 3.40 5.17
N GLN A 73 -27.59 2.58 5.36
CA GLN A 73 -26.71 2.63 6.53
C GLN A 73 -25.55 3.60 6.34
N LYS A 74 -25.31 4.10 5.13
CA LYS A 74 -24.32 5.14 4.87
C LYS A 74 -24.54 6.37 5.76
N ARG A 75 -23.42 7.00 6.13
CA ARG A 75 -23.38 8.18 6.99
C ARG A 75 -22.55 9.26 6.35
N GLN A 76 -22.99 10.50 6.54
CA GLN A 76 -22.26 11.69 6.15
C GLN A 76 -21.77 12.41 7.40
N ALA A 77 -20.49 12.79 7.42
CA ALA A 77 -19.93 13.64 8.44
C ALA A 77 -19.80 15.07 7.90
N THR A 78 -20.46 16.03 8.54
CA THR A 78 -20.28 17.46 8.26
C THR A 78 -19.51 18.10 9.40
N VAL A 79 -18.49 18.90 9.08
CA VAL A 79 -17.66 19.56 10.08
C VAL A 79 -17.91 21.07 10.09
N GLU A 80 -18.31 21.60 11.23
CA GLU A 80 -18.39 23.04 11.49
C GLU A 80 -17.17 23.51 12.29
N GLY A 81 -16.41 24.45 11.72
CA GLY A 81 -15.17 24.94 12.31
C GLY A 81 -13.95 24.60 11.45
N SER A 82 -12.76 24.70 12.03
CA SER A 82 -11.49 24.42 11.36
C SER A 82 -10.58 23.57 12.23
N GLY A 83 -9.68 22.82 11.62
CA GLY A 83 -8.65 22.05 12.32
C GLY A 83 -8.93 20.56 12.43
N VAL A 84 -10.11 20.10 12.00
CA VAL A 84 -10.45 18.68 11.93
C VAL A 84 -11.16 18.40 10.61
N LYS A 85 -10.85 17.28 9.97
CA LYS A 85 -11.75 16.62 9.01
C LYS A 85 -12.27 15.35 9.64
N ALA A 86 -13.46 14.92 9.25
CA ALA A 86 -14.07 13.71 9.78
C ALA A 86 -14.71 12.91 8.65
N THR A 87 -14.65 11.58 8.78
CA THR A 87 -15.38 10.64 7.94
C THR A 87 -16.17 9.68 8.83
N ALA A 88 -17.39 9.38 8.43
CA ALA A 88 -18.26 8.44 9.10
C ALA A 88 -18.36 7.15 8.28
N GLY A 89 -18.22 6.01 8.95
CA GLY A 89 -18.51 4.69 8.41
C GLY A 89 -19.99 4.34 8.56
N ASP A 90 -20.39 3.32 7.83
CA ASP A 90 -21.77 2.86 7.78
C ASP A 90 -22.28 2.42 9.16
N GLY A 91 -23.53 2.77 9.45
CA GLY A 91 -24.21 2.39 10.68
C GLY A 91 -23.76 3.15 11.94
N LEU A 92 -22.79 4.08 11.83
CA LEU A 92 -22.45 4.96 12.95
C LEU A 92 -23.70 5.70 13.45
N ALA A 93 -23.84 5.82 14.77
CA ALA A 93 -24.98 6.51 15.35
C ALA A 93 -25.03 7.98 14.92
N ILE A 94 -26.22 8.47 14.59
CA ILE A 94 -26.47 9.89 14.31
C ILE A 94 -26.26 10.67 15.60
N GLN A 95 -25.35 11.62 15.59
CA GLN A 95 -25.01 12.44 16.74
C GLN A 95 -24.16 13.65 16.33
N ASP A 96 -24.14 14.66 17.19
CA ASP A 96 -23.19 15.78 17.11
C ASP A 96 -22.04 15.53 18.10
N ILE A 97 -20.81 15.72 17.63
CA ILE A 97 -19.59 15.46 18.38
C ILE A 97 -18.81 16.77 18.50
N THR A 98 -18.45 17.15 19.72
CA THR A 98 -17.62 18.32 19.99
C THR A 98 -16.15 17.91 20.09
N ILE A 99 -15.31 18.48 19.25
CA ILE A 99 -13.86 18.24 19.21
C ILE A 99 -13.10 19.54 19.51
N ASN A 100 -12.12 19.46 20.40
CA ASN A 100 -11.15 20.53 20.64
C ASN A 100 -9.75 19.97 20.46
N VAL A 101 -8.92 20.56 19.59
CA VAL A 101 -7.55 20.11 19.34
C VAL A 101 -6.60 21.10 20.00
N SER A 102 -5.88 20.65 21.02
CA SER A 102 -4.93 21.48 21.77
C SER A 102 -3.49 21.32 21.30
N GLN A 103 -3.15 20.18 20.70
CA GLN A 103 -1.82 19.87 20.20
C GLN A 103 -1.93 18.89 19.03
N LEU A 104 -1.10 19.09 17.99
CA LEU A 104 -0.94 18.13 16.91
C LEU A 104 0.21 17.16 17.21
N ALA A 105 0.06 15.93 16.74
CA ALA A 105 1.16 14.99 16.71
C ALA A 105 2.25 15.51 15.77
N GLN A 106 3.50 15.45 16.21
CA GLN A 106 4.67 15.82 15.41
C GLN A 106 5.72 14.72 15.47
N ASN A 107 6.48 14.60 14.39
CA ASN A 107 7.66 13.75 14.30
C ASN A 107 8.89 14.49 14.85
N ASP A 108 9.95 13.77 15.16
CA ASP A 108 11.18 14.34 15.66
C ASP A 108 12.06 14.82 14.50
N VAL A 109 12.61 16.04 14.57
CA VAL A 109 13.49 16.59 13.54
C VAL A 109 14.73 17.18 14.20
N ASN A 110 15.88 16.62 13.85
CA ASN A 110 17.18 16.98 14.40
C ASN A 110 18.09 17.52 13.29
N GLN A 111 18.59 18.73 13.48
CA GLN A 111 19.51 19.38 12.57
C GLN A 111 20.96 19.11 13.00
N VAL A 112 21.80 18.67 12.06
CA VAL A 112 23.26 18.56 12.28
C VAL A 112 23.91 19.91 11.96
N GLY A 113 24.73 20.42 12.88
CA GLY A 113 25.39 21.74 12.77
C GLY A 113 26.42 21.83 11.66
N LEU A 114 27.03 20.70 11.25
CA LEU A 114 28.00 20.63 10.15
C LEU A 114 27.40 21.12 8.81
N LYS A 115 28.17 21.94 8.10
CA LYS A 115 27.81 22.53 6.80
C LYS A 115 28.76 22.10 5.70
N PHE A 116 28.21 21.80 4.53
CA PHE A 116 28.94 21.25 3.39
C PHE A 116 28.71 22.04 2.11
N ALA A 117 29.73 22.07 1.24
CA ALA A 117 29.67 22.75 -0.06
C ALA A 117 28.79 22.00 -1.07
N SER A 118 28.77 20.66 -0.99
CA SER A 118 27.99 19.77 -1.86
C SER A 118 27.57 18.48 -1.15
N ARG A 119 26.70 17.70 -1.78
CA ARG A 119 26.30 16.36 -1.29
C ARG A 119 27.43 15.33 -1.31
N ASP A 120 28.43 15.54 -2.17
CA ASP A 120 29.62 14.69 -2.33
C ASP A 120 30.78 15.14 -1.43
N SER A 121 30.58 16.18 -0.61
CA SER A 121 31.57 16.60 0.37
C SER A 121 31.76 15.50 1.41
N ILE A 122 33.01 15.27 1.82
CA ILE A 122 33.37 14.29 2.85
C ILE A 122 32.71 14.71 4.17
N PHE A 123 31.91 13.82 4.74
CA PHE A 123 31.26 14.01 6.04
C PHE A 123 32.22 13.72 7.19
N SER A 124 32.96 12.61 7.12
CA SER A 124 33.95 12.21 8.12
C SER A 124 35.25 11.78 7.47
N SER A 125 36.38 12.22 8.04
CA SER A 125 37.72 11.71 7.71
C SER A 125 38.15 10.54 8.60
N ASP A 126 37.34 10.20 9.60
CA ASP A 126 37.58 9.15 10.57
C ASP A 126 36.56 8.01 10.36
N ASN A 127 36.97 6.77 10.57
CA ASN A 127 36.05 5.65 10.75
C ASN A 127 35.38 5.77 12.11
N THR A 128 34.05 5.64 12.15
CA THR A 128 33.28 5.83 13.37
C THR A 128 31.91 5.18 13.24
N THR A 129 31.13 5.21 14.31
CA THR A 129 29.73 4.82 14.31
C THR A 129 28.87 5.97 14.80
N LEU A 130 27.68 6.14 14.24
CA LEU A 130 26.65 7.00 14.80
C LEU A 130 25.68 6.11 15.59
N ASN A 131 25.72 6.26 16.92
CA ASN A 131 24.81 5.54 17.81
C ASN A 131 23.58 6.41 18.13
N PHE A 132 22.40 5.83 17.98
CA PHE A 132 21.14 6.43 18.45
C PHE A 132 20.13 5.35 18.79
N TYR A 133 19.14 5.71 19.60
CA TYR A 133 18.01 4.86 19.96
C TYR A 133 16.73 5.44 19.34
N TYR A 134 15.90 4.56 18.83
CA TYR A 134 14.60 4.89 18.26
C TYR A 134 13.61 3.73 18.49
N ASN A 135 12.43 4.06 19.04
CA ASN A 135 11.29 3.17 19.19
C ASN A 135 11.62 1.75 19.73
N GLY A 136 12.32 1.65 20.87
CA GLY A 136 12.65 0.35 21.49
C GLY A 136 13.91 -0.33 20.98
N SER A 137 14.68 0.31 20.08
CA SER A 137 15.87 -0.29 19.47
C SER A 137 17.06 0.67 19.45
N ASN A 138 18.25 0.14 19.77
CA ASN A 138 19.52 0.84 19.58
C ASN A 138 20.06 0.56 18.18
N TYR A 139 20.44 1.60 17.46
CA TYR A 139 21.04 1.57 16.13
C TYR A 139 22.49 2.05 16.19
N SER A 140 23.34 1.44 15.38
CA SER A 140 24.74 1.81 15.19
C SER A 140 25.00 1.87 13.69
N VAL A 141 25.21 3.07 13.16
CA VAL A 141 25.45 3.30 11.73
C VAL A 141 26.94 3.48 11.49
N ASP A 142 27.56 2.56 10.78
CA ASP A 142 28.98 2.65 10.44
C ASP A 142 29.23 3.77 9.43
N ILE A 143 30.12 4.70 9.76
CA ILE A 143 30.56 5.79 8.90
C ILE A 143 32.05 5.61 8.64
N LYS A 144 32.38 5.28 7.40
CA LYS A 144 33.78 5.08 6.98
C LYS A 144 34.49 6.41 6.77
N ALA A 145 35.81 6.40 6.98
CA ALA A 145 36.65 7.51 6.58
C ALA A 145 36.48 7.79 5.07
N GLY A 146 36.20 9.05 4.72
CA GLY A 146 35.93 9.48 3.35
C GLY A 146 34.47 9.39 2.90
N ALA A 147 33.57 8.86 3.73
CA ALA A 147 32.15 8.81 3.42
C ALA A 147 31.60 10.22 3.16
N THR A 148 30.83 10.37 2.08
CA THR A 148 30.20 11.63 1.69
C THR A 148 28.94 11.92 2.50
N LEU A 149 28.52 13.18 2.50
CA LEU A 149 27.25 13.59 3.11
C LEU A 149 26.06 12.77 2.58
N SER A 150 26.01 12.47 1.29
CA SER A 150 24.95 11.65 0.69
C SER A 150 24.98 10.20 1.17
N GLU A 151 26.17 9.60 1.28
CA GLU A 151 26.30 8.22 1.77
C GLU A 151 25.91 8.09 3.25
N VAL A 152 26.27 9.07 4.09
CA VAL A 152 25.88 9.06 5.51
C VAL A 152 24.36 9.22 5.66
N ALA A 153 23.74 10.15 4.93
CA ALA A 153 22.29 10.32 4.93
C ALA A 153 21.55 9.03 4.52
N GLN A 154 22.04 8.35 3.49
CA GLN A 154 21.49 7.08 3.03
C GLN A 154 21.71 5.96 4.06
N SER A 155 22.91 5.86 4.65
CA SER A 155 23.24 4.82 5.64
C SER A 155 22.34 4.91 6.88
N ILE A 156 21.99 6.11 7.34
CA ILE A 156 21.03 6.32 8.44
C ILE A 156 19.64 5.79 8.05
N THR A 157 19.20 6.12 6.84
CA THR A 157 17.89 5.70 6.32
C THR A 157 17.82 4.18 6.16
N ASP A 158 18.86 3.57 5.60
CA ASP A 158 18.94 2.13 5.35
C ASP A 158 19.01 1.34 6.66
N ALA A 159 19.79 1.81 7.65
CA ALA A 159 19.96 1.14 8.93
C ALA A 159 18.64 0.98 9.72
N THR A 160 17.66 1.84 9.45
CA THR A 160 16.35 1.84 10.12
C THR A 160 15.20 1.41 9.20
N ASN A 161 15.50 0.93 7.99
CA ASN A 161 14.49 0.63 6.96
C ASN A 161 13.54 1.82 6.68
N GLY A 162 14.06 3.04 6.76
CA GLY A 162 13.31 4.28 6.51
C GLY A 162 12.48 4.80 7.69
N GLU A 163 12.56 4.20 8.88
CA GLU A 163 11.87 4.69 10.07
C GLU A 163 12.51 5.95 10.66
N VAL A 164 13.83 6.10 10.48
CA VAL A 164 14.59 7.34 10.69
C VAL A 164 15.26 7.72 9.38
N MET A 165 14.99 8.93 8.88
CA MET A 165 15.48 9.40 7.58
C MET A 165 16.61 10.41 7.74
N GLY A 166 17.71 10.17 7.02
CA GLY A 166 18.75 11.17 6.77
C GLY A 166 18.40 12.01 5.56
N ILE A 167 18.06 13.29 5.78
CA ILE A 167 17.64 14.22 4.72
C ILE A 167 18.67 15.33 4.57
N ILE A 168 19.08 15.60 3.33
CA ILE A 168 20.00 16.72 3.05
C ILE A 168 19.18 17.93 2.64
N MET A 169 19.24 18.99 3.45
CA MET A 169 18.59 20.27 3.18
C MET A 169 19.60 21.30 2.67
N LYS A 170 19.16 22.16 1.74
CA LYS A 170 19.93 23.30 1.26
C LYS A 170 19.50 24.59 1.99
N THR A 171 20.29 25.05 2.95
CA THR A 171 19.98 26.17 3.86
C THR A 171 20.60 27.52 3.47
N GLY A 172 21.48 27.55 2.45
CA GLY A 172 22.11 28.76 1.91
C GLY A 172 23.43 29.17 2.57
N GLY A 173 24.15 30.14 1.98
CA GLY A 173 25.52 30.52 2.36
C GLY A 173 26.61 29.81 1.54
N GLU A 174 27.89 29.99 1.92
CA GLU A 174 29.04 29.40 1.20
C GLU A 174 29.04 27.87 1.22
N ASN A 175 28.58 27.26 2.33
CA ASN A 175 28.40 25.82 2.48
C ASN A 175 26.90 25.52 2.73
N PRO A 176 26.09 25.41 1.67
CA PRO A 176 24.64 25.48 1.81
C PRO A 176 23.99 24.15 2.18
N TYR A 177 24.71 23.02 2.20
CA TYR A 177 24.10 21.71 2.47
C TYR A 177 24.28 21.29 3.92
N GLN A 178 23.20 20.81 4.55
CA GLN A 178 23.18 20.32 5.93
C GLN A 178 22.39 19.01 6.02
N LEU A 179 22.81 18.14 6.94
CA LEU A 179 22.09 16.92 7.27
C LEU A 179 21.01 17.21 8.30
N MET A 180 19.82 16.67 8.08
CA MET A 180 18.74 16.55 9.04
C MET A 180 18.47 15.07 9.26
N ILE A 181 18.18 14.70 10.51
CA ILE A 181 17.83 13.34 10.91
C ILE A 181 16.43 13.43 11.53
N GLN A 182 15.45 12.78 10.91
CA GLN A 182 14.06 12.89 11.34
C GLN A 182 13.36 11.53 11.45
N SER A 183 12.43 11.39 12.38
CA SER A 183 11.58 10.22 12.43
C SER A 183 10.53 10.29 11.31
N LYS A 184 10.14 9.13 10.79
CA LYS A 184 9.07 9.01 9.79
C LYS A 184 7.70 9.23 10.42
N ASN A 185 7.48 8.68 11.61
CA ASN A 185 6.20 8.73 12.30
C ASN A 185 6.17 9.87 13.33
N THR A 186 4.97 10.40 13.56
CA THR A 186 4.68 11.38 14.61
C THR A 186 4.50 10.70 15.97
N GLY A 187 4.43 11.47 17.06
CA GLY A 187 4.17 10.94 18.40
C GLY A 187 5.41 10.93 19.29
N ALA A 188 5.22 11.08 20.60
CA ALA A 188 6.28 11.24 21.58
C ALA A 188 7.25 10.04 21.63
N ASN A 189 6.73 8.83 21.39
CA ASN A 189 7.51 7.60 21.35
C ASN A 189 8.49 7.53 20.16
N ASN A 190 8.26 8.35 19.12
CA ASN A 190 9.10 8.41 17.93
C ASN A 190 10.22 9.47 18.04
N LYS A 191 10.56 9.90 19.26
CA LYS A 191 11.75 10.72 19.51
C LYS A 191 13.03 9.94 19.21
N ILE A 192 14.01 10.61 18.60
CA ILE A 192 15.33 10.04 18.33
C ILE A 192 16.27 10.45 19.47
N TYR A 193 16.89 9.46 20.09
CA TYR A 193 17.80 9.65 21.22
C TYR A 193 19.24 9.35 20.79
N PHE A 194 20.04 10.38 20.54
CA PHE A 194 21.45 10.20 20.15
C PHE A 194 22.31 9.70 21.32
N GLY A 195 23.48 9.16 21.00
CA GLY A 195 24.46 8.76 22.00
C GLY A 195 24.09 7.45 22.69
N SER A 196 24.23 7.44 24.01
CA SER A 196 24.11 6.23 24.83
C SER A 196 22.70 6.13 25.36
N THR A 197 22.05 4.98 25.16
CA THR A 197 20.74 4.70 25.75
C THR A 197 20.73 3.35 26.45
N LEU A 198 20.23 3.35 27.68
CA LEU A 198 20.01 2.16 28.50
C LEU A 198 18.54 2.12 28.89
N GLU A 199 17.89 1.01 28.60
CA GLU A 199 16.50 0.77 29.00
C GLU A 199 16.39 -0.50 29.86
N SER A 200 15.42 -0.49 30.77
CA SER A 200 14.95 -1.72 31.40
C SER A 200 13.84 -2.34 30.57
N ALA A 201 13.65 -3.65 30.72
CA ALA A 201 12.40 -4.30 30.41
C ALA A 201 11.29 -3.84 31.39
N ALA A 202 10.14 -4.52 31.40
CA ALA A 202 9.08 -4.25 32.36
C ALA A 202 9.60 -4.43 33.80
N THR A 203 9.38 -3.43 34.64
CA THR A 203 9.65 -3.54 36.08
C THR A 203 8.72 -4.59 36.69
N PRO A 204 9.14 -5.28 37.77
CA PRO A 204 8.30 -6.28 38.40
C PRO A 204 7.02 -5.67 39.02
N GLY A 205 5.89 -6.36 38.86
CA GLY A 205 4.66 -6.06 39.61
C GLY A 205 4.70 -6.58 41.05
N GLY A 206 3.90 -5.99 41.93
CA GLY A 206 3.90 -6.26 43.37
C GLY A 206 4.70 -5.23 44.17
N LYS A 207 4.95 -5.51 45.44
CA LYS A 207 5.56 -4.56 46.38
C LYS A 207 7.08 -4.65 46.39
N ILE A 208 7.77 -3.55 46.13
CA ILE A 208 9.22 -3.43 46.35
C ILE A 208 9.46 -3.06 47.83
N THR A 209 10.20 -3.90 48.56
CA THR A 209 10.29 -3.82 50.03
C THR A 209 11.61 -3.23 50.53
N SER A 210 12.71 -3.42 49.82
CA SER A 210 14.04 -2.94 50.22
C SER A 210 15.03 -2.93 49.05
N GLY A 211 16.24 -2.41 49.30
CA GLY A 211 17.37 -2.36 48.37
C GLY A 211 17.72 -0.96 47.92
N MET A 212 18.81 -0.85 47.15
CA MET A 212 19.28 0.41 46.57
C MET A 212 19.33 0.30 45.05
N LEU A 213 18.92 1.35 44.35
CA LEU A 213 19.15 1.51 42.92
C LEU A 213 20.21 2.58 42.73
N ASP A 214 21.39 2.16 42.28
CA ASP A 214 22.52 3.06 42.01
C ASP A 214 22.59 3.33 40.51
N ILE A 215 22.66 4.61 40.14
CA ILE A 215 22.64 5.09 38.76
C ILE A 215 23.85 6.01 38.56
N GLU A 216 24.61 5.80 37.50
CA GLU A 216 25.64 6.73 37.03
C GLU A 216 25.21 7.25 35.67
N ILE A 217 25.04 8.57 35.53
CA ILE A 217 24.66 9.22 34.28
C ILE A 217 25.11 10.67 34.27
N GLY A 218 25.54 11.17 33.10
CA GLY A 218 26.00 12.55 32.96
C GLY A 218 27.24 12.88 33.80
N GLY A 219 27.98 11.86 34.25
CA GLY A 219 29.15 11.99 35.13
C GLY A 219 28.83 12.09 36.62
N GLU A 220 27.57 11.95 37.04
CA GLU A 220 27.15 11.94 38.44
C GLU A 220 26.57 10.58 38.85
N LYS A 221 26.66 10.28 40.16
CA LYS A 221 26.10 9.06 40.76
C LYS A 221 24.91 9.41 41.65
N ILE A 222 23.83 8.66 41.50
CA ILE A 222 22.55 8.81 42.21
C ILE A 222 22.25 7.48 42.89
N SER A 223 21.73 7.52 44.10
CA SER A 223 21.35 6.32 44.85
C SER A 223 19.94 6.45 45.40
N ILE A 224 19.02 5.58 44.96
CA ILE A 224 17.62 5.59 45.38
C ILE A 224 17.35 4.46 46.36
N ASP A 225 16.83 4.80 47.53
CA ASP A 225 16.35 3.82 48.51
C ASP A 225 14.99 3.26 48.08
N MET A 226 15.02 2.02 47.60
CA MET A 226 13.87 1.36 47.01
C MET A 226 12.77 1.05 48.03
N SER A 227 13.06 1.09 49.33
CA SER A 227 12.02 0.94 50.37
C SER A 227 11.13 2.18 50.51
N LYS A 228 11.57 3.34 50.00
CA LYS A 228 10.91 4.64 50.19
C LYS A 228 10.10 5.12 48.99
N ILE A 229 10.08 4.37 47.89
CA ILE A 229 9.39 4.77 46.65
C ILE A 229 7.86 4.68 46.74
N GLY A 230 7.31 4.07 47.79
CA GLY A 230 5.87 3.94 47.99
C GLY A 230 5.21 2.82 47.17
N SER A 231 5.97 1.81 46.75
CA SER A 231 5.43 0.61 46.08
C SER A 231 4.54 -0.19 47.04
N ASP A 232 3.44 -0.77 46.53
CA ASP A 232 2.52 -1.56 47.33
C ASP A 232 1.98 -2.79 46.59
N PHE A 233 1.27 -3.65 47.32
CA PHE A 233 0.66 -4.84 46.73
C PHE A 233 -0.41 -4.46 45.71
N GLY A 234 -0.44 -5.15 44.58
CA GLY A 234 -1.36 -4.88 43.48
C GLY A 234 -0.84 -3.90 42.44
N ASN A 235 0.32 -3.25 42.67
CA ASN A 235 0.99 -2.46 41.65
C ASN A 235 1.35 -3.32 40.43
N GLU A 236 1.04 -2.82 39.24
CA GLU A 236 1.53 -3.36 37.98
C GLU A 236 2.91 -2.78 37.62
N ALA A 237 3.51 -3.28 36.53
CA ALA A 237 4.82 -2.83 36.07
C ALA A 237 4.87 -1.31 35.82
N LYS A 238 3.84 -0.73 35.19
CA LYS A 238 3.80 0.73 34.93
C LYS A 238 3.79 1.54 36.24
N ASP A 239 3.11 1.04 37.26
CA ASP A 239 2.94 1.75 38.52
C ASP A 239 4.28 1.82 39.25
N ASN A 240 4.97 0.68 39.36
CA ASN A 240 6.30 0.63 39.95
C ASN A 240 7.32 1.42 39.13
N ALA A 241 7.31 1.33 37.80
CA ALA A 241 8.20 2.14 36.95
C ALA A 241 8.00 3.64 37.18
N SER A 242 6.74 4.09 37.26
CA SER A 242 6.39 5.50 37.52
C SER A 242 6.83 5.95 38.91
N LEU A 243 6.66 5.11 39.95
CA LEU A 243 7.12 5.40 41.31
C LEU A 243 8.65 5.53 41.38
N ILE A 244 9.38 4.66 40.69
CA ILE A 244 10.85 4.73 40.63
C ILE A 244 11.29 6.00 39.89
N LEU A 245 10.69 6.30 38.74
CA LEU A 245 10.99 7.53 37.99
C LEU A 245 10.76 8.79 38.84
N ASN A 246 9.64 8.84 39.57
CA ASN A 246 9.35 9.95 40.48
C ASN A 246 10.38 10.07 41.62
N ALA A 247 10.83 8.94 42.18
CA ALA A 247 11.87 8.94 43.19
C ALA A 247 13.23 9.44 42.65
N ILE A 248 13.60 9.03 41.43
CA ILE A 248 14.79 9.51 40.74
C ILE A 248 14.71 11.02 40.52
N ASN A 249 13.60 11.51 39.94
CA ASN A 249 13.43 12.94 39.65
C ASN A 249 13.49 13.79 40.93
N LYS A 250 12.88 13.33 42.02
CA LYS A 250 12.93 14.01 43.31
C LYS A 250 14.35 14.09 43.87
N GLU A 251 15.12 13.00 43.77
CA GLU A 251 16.52 12.97 44.22
C GLU A 251 17.37 13.95 43.41
N ILE A 252 17.18 13.99 42.08
CA ILE A 252 17.89 14.90 41.19
C ILE A 252 17.56 16.36 41.52
N GLU A 253 16.28 16.69 41.67
CA GLU A 253 15.83 18.04 42.03
C GLU A 253 16.42 18.52 43.36
N THR A 254 16.62 17.61 44.31
CA THR A 254 17.07 17.95 45.66
C THR A 254 18.60 18.06 45.75
N ASN A 255 19.32 17.12 45.13
CA ASN A 255 20.75 16.89 45.43
C ASN A 255 21.68 16.99 44.21
N HIS A 256 21.17 17.06 42.97
CA HIS A 256 21.99 16.97 41.76
C HIS A 256 21.76 18.13 40.78
N THR A 257 22.15 19.35 41.16
CA THR A 257 21.93 20.55 40.34
C THR A 257 22.54 20.48 38.94
N ASN A 258 23.76 19.94 38.76
CA ASN A 258 24.35 19.88 37.42
C ASN A 258 23.63 18.86 36.53
N LEU A 259 23.24 17.71 37.09
CA LEU A 259 22.46 16.73 36.34
C LEU A 259 21.09 17.30 35.96
N LYS A 260 20.46 18.04 36.87
CA LYS A 260 19.22 18.77 36.58
C LYS A 260 19.42 19.76 35.43
N ASP A 261 20.49 20.56 35.44
CA ASP A 261 20.79 21.51 34.36
C ASP A 261 20.98 20.80 33.00
N LYS A 262 21.61 19.61 32.99
CA LYS A 262 21.75 18.79 31.79
C LYS A 262 20.40 18.24 31.29
N ILE A 263 19.51 17.84 32.20
CA ILE A 263 18.14 17.41 31.85
C ILE A 263 17.34 18.57 31.27
N ASP A 264 17.41 19.75 31.89
CA ASP A 264 16.70 20.96 31.43
C ASP A 264 17.17 21.38 30.02
N LYS A 265 18.46 21.16 29.69
CA LYS A 265 19.02 21.38 28.35
C LYS A 265 18.73 20.25 27.35
N GLY A 266 18.22 19.11 27.81
CA GLY A 266 17.96 17.93 26.99
C GLY A 266 19.21 17.10 26.65
N GLU A 267 20.35 17.35 27.31
CA GLU A 267 21.57 16.55 27.18
C GLU A 267 21.40 15.16 27.82
N ILE A 268 20.63 15.10 28.91
CA ILE A 268 20.24 13.86 29.58
C ILE A 268 18.72 13.71 29.52
N THR A 269 18.24 12.50 29.23
CA THR A 269 16.82 12.15 29.41
C THR A 269 16.69 10.97 30.36
N ILE A 270 15.81 11.10 31.36
CA ILE A 270 15.38 10.00 32.23
C ILE A 270 13.86 9.94 32.13
N SER A 271 13.34 8.83 31.63
CA SER A 271 11.91 8.67 31.36
C SER A 271 11.47 7.22 31.57
N LEU A 272 10.19 6.96 31.34
CA LEU A 272 9.74 5.59 31.08
C LEU A 272 10.23 5.16 29.68
N ASN A 273 10.38 3.86 29.48
CA ASN A 273 10.63 3.30 28.15
C ASN A 273 9.37 3.39 27.25
N SER A 274 9.49 3.05 25.97
CA SER A 274 8.39 3.15 25.00
C SER A 274 7.13 2.36 25.36
N SER A 275 7.25 1.31 26.18
CA SER A 275 6.12 0.52 26.67
C SER A 275 5.41 1.11 27.90
N GLY A 276 6.02 2.11 28.55
CA GLY A 276 5.55 2.67 29.82
C GLY A 276 5.78 1.77 31.04
N ASN A 277 6.29 0.55 30.86
CA ASN A 277 6.45 -0.44 31.93
C ASN A 277 7.87 -0.51 32.51
N GLY A 278 8.84 0.15 31.88
CA GLY A 278 10.24 0.18 32.29
C GLY A 278 10.81 1.60 32.32
N LEU A 279 12.08 1.71 32.68
CA LEU A 279 12.83 2.96 32.73
C LEU A 279 13.74 3.10 31.51
N MET A 280 14.00 4.33 31.09
CA MET A 280 14.94 4.67 30.04
C MET A 280 15.85 5.80 30.49
N PHE A 281 17.14 5.64 30.22
CA PHE A 281 18.19 6.60 30.47
C PHE A 281 18.92 6.87 29.17
N ASN A 282 19.03 8.14 28.80
CA ASN A 282 19.77 8.56 27.62
C ASN A 282 20.74 9.69 27.97
N ASP A 283 21.95 9.59 27.42
CA ASP A 283 22.97 10.63 27.39
C ASP A 283 23.28 10.94 25.93
N ALA A 284 22.82 12.11 25.48
CA ALA A 284 22.90 12.57 24.09
C ALA A 284 24.35 12.73 23.61
N SER A 285 25.31 12.87 24.53
CA SER A 285 26.74 12.97 24.21
C SER A 285 27.42 11.62 24.02
N GLY A 286 26.74 10.50 24.30
CA GLY A 286 27.37 9.17 24.29
C GLY A 286 28.14 8.84 25.57
N GLY A 287 27.94 9.60 26.67
CA GLY A 287 28.55 9.34 27.97
C GLY A 287 28.18 7.98 28.56
N THR A 288 28.88 7.59 29.64
CA THR A 288 28.61 6.36 30.37
C THR A 288 27.28 6.44 31.10
N ILE A 289 26.47 5.40 30.95
CA ILE A 289 25.27 5.15 31.75
C ILE A 289 25.45 3.80 32.43
N LYS A 290 25.36 3.79 33.76
CA LYS A 290 25.43 2.57 34.57
C LYS A 290 24.25 2.50 35.52
N VAL A 291 23.66 1.31 35.67
CA VAL A 291 22.55 1.07 36.59
C VAL A 291 22.78 -0.25 37.33
N GLU A 292 22.75 -0.21 38.66
CA GLU A 292 22.91 -1.38 39.51
C GLU A 292 21.78 -1.46 40.55
N ALA A 293 21.02 -2.56 40.51
CA ALA A 293 20.00 -2.89 41.50
C ALA A 293 20.63 -3.73 42.63
N ASN A 294 20.97 -3.07 43.74
CA ASN A 294 21.69 -3.66 44.86
C ASN A 294 20.72 -4.19 45.92
N ASN A 295 20.59 -5.53 45.97
CA ASN A 295 19.72 -6.26 46.90
C ASN A 295 18.26 -5.79 46.89
N VAL A 296 17.74 -5.43 45.72
CA VAL A 296 16.34 -5.01 45.60
C VAL A 296 15.41 -6.20 45.78
N LYS A 297 14.49 -6.08 46.73
CA LYS A 297 13.55 -7.14 47.13
C LYS A 297 12.14 -6.83 46.65
N LEU A 298 11.48 -7.86 46.12
CA LEU A 298 10.11 -7.83 45.65
C LEU A 298 9.26 -8.85 46.42
N GLN A 299 8.04 -8.45 46.75
CA GLN A 299 6.99 -9.34 47.25
C GLN A 299 5.75 -9.23 46.36
N ALA A 300 5.48 -10.26 45.57
CA ALA A 300 4.42 -10.24 44.54
C ALA A 300 3.01 -10.02 45.11
N SER A 301 2.73 -10.56 46.30
CA SER A 301 1.45 -10.40 47.00
C SER A 301 1.64 -10.52 48.50
N GLN A 302 0.64 -10.08 49.27
CA GLN A 302 0.70 -10.11 50.72
C GLN A 302 0.90 -11.55 51.22
N GLY A 303 1.97 -11.79 51.99
CA GLY A 303 2.32 -13.10 52.52
C GLY A 303 3.17 -13.98 51.59
N ALA A 304 3.47 -13.55 50.37
CA ALA A 304 4.45 -14.22 49.51
C ALA A 304 5.89 -14.05 50.05
N SER A 305 6.80 -14.95 49.68
CA SER A 305 8.23 -14.77 50.02
C SER A 305 8.85 -13.63 49.23
N GLU A 306 9.83 -12.94 49.82
CA GLU A 306 10.61 -11.94 49.11
C GLU A 306 11.58 -12.60 48.11
N THR A 307 11.66 -12.05 46.91
CA THR A 307 12.61 -12.46 45.87
C THR A 307 13.52 -11.30 45.48
N ASN A 308 14.71 -11.59 44.97
CA ASN A 308 15.56 -10.57 44.37
C ASN A 308 15.00 -10.17 43.01
N THR A 309 15.14 -8.89 42.66
CA THR A 309 14.85 -8.38 41.33
C THR A 309 15.95 -7.42 40.88
N ASP A 310 16.24 -7.46 39.59
CA ASP A 310 17.10 -6.51 38.88
C ASP A 310 16.31 -5.34 38.29
N LEU A 311 15.01 -5.22 38.62
CA LEU A 311 14.09 -4.22 38.08
C LEU A 311 13.92 -4.27 36.55
N GLY A 312 14.29 -5.38 35.91
CA GLY A 312 14.21 -5.55 34.46
C GLY A 312 15.45 -5.05 33.71
N PHE A 313 16.54 -4.69 34.37
CA PHE A 313 17.79 -4.28 33.71
C PHE A 313 18.57 -5.50 33.20
N VAL A 314 18.38 -5.84 31.92
CA VAL A 314 19.18 -6.89 31.24
C VAL A 314 20.60 -6.41 30.95
N LYS A 315 20.77 -5.12 30.67
CA LYS A 315 22.07 -4.45 30.56
C LYS A 315 22.19 -3.42 31.68
N THR A 316 23.32 -3.41 32.36
CA THR A 316 23.61 -2.53 33.50
C THR A 316 24.60 -1.43 33.17
N SER A 317 25.19 -1.43 31.97
CA SER A 317 26.11 -0.39 31.53
C SER A 317 26.12 -0.23 30.01
N VAL A 318 26.16 1.01 29.53
CA VAL A 318 26.36 1.40 28.12
C VAL A 318 27.20 2.68 28.05
N GLY A 319 27.73 3.00 26.87
CA GLY A 319 28.58 4.17 26.66
C GLY A 319 29.95 4.08 27.35
N GLY A 320 30.69 5.19 27.33
CA GLY A 320 32.03 5.30 27.91
C GLY A 320 33.15 5.12 26.89
N ASP A 321 34.29 4.57 27.33
CA ASP A 321 35.42 4.27 26.45
C ASP A 321 34.99 3.19 25.43
N GLU A 322 34.66 3.60 24.21
CA GLU A 322 34.26 2.71 23.14
C GLU A 322 35.47 2.05 22.47
N THR A 323 35.33 0.79 22.07
CA THR A 323 36.30 0.12 21.20
C THR A 323 36.31 0.81 19.85
N LEU A 324 37.42 1.46 19.52
CA LEU A 324 37.62 2.18 18.26
C LEU A 324 37.97 1.23 17.11
N THR A 325 38.82 0.25 17.41
CA THR A 325 39.24 -0.79 16.46
C THR A 325 39.82 -1.98 17.23
N GLU A 326 39.88 -3.14 16.59
CA GLU A 326 40.42 -4.37 17.17
C GLU A 326 41.63 -4.89 16.39
N MET A 327 42.56 -5.51 17.10
CA MET A 327 43.67 -6.28 16.54
C MET A 327 43.43 -7.77 16.72
N LYS A 328 43.61 -8.54 15.65
CA LYS A 328 43.55 -10.00 15.66
C LYS A 328 44.97 -10.55 15.57
N ILE A 329 45.47 -11.05 16.69
CA ILE A 329 46.85 -11.50 16.82
C ILE A 329 46.95 -13.01 16.63
N ALA A 330 47.75 -13.43 15.65
CA ALA A 330 48.01 -14.84 15.38
C ALA A 330 49.15 -15.41 16.26
N ALA A 331 49.24 -16.75 16.30
CA ALA A 331 50.38 -17.47 16.90
C ALA A 331 51.60 -17.41 15.99
N GLY A 332 52.79 -17.66 16.55
CA GLY A 332 54.06 -17.65 15.83
C GLY A 332 54.70 -16.26 15.74
N ALA A 333 55.76 -16.15 14.94
CA ALA A 333 56.50 -14.90 14.77
C ALA A 333 55.78 -13.99 13.76
N LEU A 334 55.48 -12.77 14.19
CA LEU A 334 54.98 -11.68 13.35
C LEU A 334 56.12 -10.69 13.07
N THR A 335 56.04 -9.98 11.94
CA THR A 335 57.10 -9.08 11.49
C THR A 335 56.54 -7.74 11.04
N GLY A 336 57.39 -6.71 11.12
CA GLY A 336 57.05 -5.34 10.74
C GLY A 336 56.71 -4.45 11.94
N VAL A 337 56.58 -3.15 11.66
CA VAL A 337 56.33 -2.11 12.66
C VAL A 337 54.97 -1.49 12.36
N PHE A 338 54.03 -1.59 13.30
CA PHE A 338 52.78 -0.85 13.23
C PHE A 338 52.86 0.40 14.11
N THR A 339 52.00 1.37 13.84
CA THR A 339 51.95 2.63 14.59
C THR A 339 50.56 2.94 15.10
N ILE A 340 50.49 3.36 16.36
CA ILE A 340 49.27 3.91 16.99
C ILE A 340 49.56 5.38 17.33
N ASN A 341 48.82 6.32 16.77
CA ASN A 341 49.07 7.77 16.93
C ASN A 341 50.53 8.18 16.63
N GLY A 342 51.20 7.45 15.73
CA GLY A 342 52.61 7.65 15.38
C GLY A 342 53.63 6.95 16.30
N GLU A 343 53.19 6.40 17.43
CA GLU A 343 54.03 5.57 18.32
C GLU A 343 54.27 4.20 17.70
N LYS A 344 55.52 3.73 17.71
CA LYS A 344 55.95 2.53 16.95
C LYS A 344 55.96 1.29 17.82
N PHE A 345 55.48 0.18 17.26
CA PHE A 345 55.46 -1.13 17.89
C PHE A 345 56.04 -2.18 16.93
N ASP A 346 57.21 -2.71 17.26
CA ASP A 346 57.93 -3.70 16.45
C ASP A 346 57.49 -5.13 16.80
N LEU A 347 56.74 -5.76 15.90
CA LEU A 347 56.19 -7.10 16.11
C LEU A 347 57.27 -8.17 16.27
N SER A 348 58.45 -7.96 15.67
CA SER A 348 59.57 -8.91 15.79
C SER A 348 60.24 -8.87 17.16
N GLN A 349 60.02 -7.80 17.95
CA GLN A 349 60.47 -7.71 19.35
C GLN A 349 59.42 -8.23 20.33
N LEU A 350 58.15 -8.24 19.91
CA LEU A 350 57.01 -8.59 20.77
C LEU A 350 56.54 -10.04 20.58
N THR A 351 56.93 -10.71 19.50
CA THR A 351 56.46 -12.06 19.14
C THR A 351 57.62 -13.01 18.80
N ASN A 352 57.41 -14.31 18.96
CA ASN A 352 58.40 -15.36 18.69
C ASN A 352 57.77 -16.56 17.96
N ALA A 353 58.58 -17.34 17.25
CA ALA A 353 58.11 -18.47 16.44
C ALA A 353 57.31 -19.54 17.23
N ASN A 354 57.59 -19.69 18.52
CA ASN A 354 56.92 -20.66 19.41
C ASN A 354 55.82 -20.03 20.28
N ASN A 355 55.55 -18.73 20.16
CA ASN A 355 54.51 -18.08 20.96
C ASN A 355 53.12 -18.52 20.51
N THR A 356 52.24 -18.78 21.47
CA THR A 356 50.80 -18.89 21.21
C THR A 356 50.22 -17.52 20.89
N ALA A 357 49.03 -17.49 20.28
CA ALA A 357 48.30 -16.24 20.03
C ALA A 357 48.08 -15.45 21.34
N GLU A 358 47.79 -16.14 22.44
CA GLU A 358 47.59 -15.52 23.75
C GLU A 358 48.87 -14.88 24.30
N GLN A 359 50.02 -15.53 24.15
CA GLN A 359 51.30 -14.97 24.56
C GLN A 359 51.67 -13.72 23.74
N ASN A 360 51.44 -13.77 22.42
CA ASN A 360 51.63 -12.61 21.55
C ASN A 360 50.68 -11.46 21.93
N ARG A 361 49.40 -11.75 22.17
CA ARG A 361 48.42 -10.74 22.61
C ARG A 361 48.84 -10.06 23.88
N LYS A 362 49.19 -10.85 24.89
CA LYS A 362 49.62 -10.31 26.18
C LYS A 362 50.83 -9.40 26.04
N ALA A 363 51.84 -9.80 25.26
CA ALA A 363 53.03 -8.99 25.04
C ALA A 363 52.69 -7.65 24.35
N ILE A 364 51.87 -7.67 23.30
CA ILE A 364 51.47 -6.47 22.56
C ILE A 364 50.58 -5.56 23.42
N LEU A 365 49.60 -6.12 24.12
CA LEU A 365 48.69 -5.39 25.02
C LEU A 365 49.47 -4.71 26.16
N ASP A 366 50.37 -5.45 26.82
CA ASP A 366 51.20 -4.91 27.90
C ASP A 366 52.11 -3.78 27.38
N GLU A 367 52.61 -3.86 26.14
CA GLU A 367 53.48 -2.83 25.57
C GLU A 367 52.71 -1.57 25.17
N ILE A 368 51.54 -1.71 24.54
CA ILE A 368 50.67 -0.57 24.20
C ILE A 368 50.30 0.19 25.48
N ASN A 369 49.90 -0.53 26.53
CA ASN A 369 49.50 0.08 27.79
C ASN A 369 50.66 0.70 28.58
N LYS A 370 51.92 0.41 28.29
CA LYS A 370 53.08 1.09 28.91
C LYS A 370 53.43 2.42 28.22
N ASN A 371 52.98 2.63 26.98
CA ASN A 371 53.35 3.82 26.23
C ASN A 371 52.71 5.08 26.86
N THR A 372 53.55 5.97 27.40
CA THR A 372 53.09 7.17 28.12
C THR A 372 52.38 8.19 27.22
N ASN A 373 52.72 8.24 25.93
CA ASN A 373 52.09 9.17 24.98
C ASN A 373 50.67 8.69 24.65
N LEU A 374 50.47 7.37 24.50
CA LEU A 374 49.13 6.79 24.34
C LEU A 374 48.28 6.99 25.59
N GLN A 375 48.83 6.76 26.79
CA GLN A 375 48.12 7.04 28.05
C GLN A 375 47.70 8.52 28.18
N GLN A 376 48.59 9.46 27.84
CA GLN A 376 48.27 10.90 27.86
C GLN A 376 47.18 11.26 26.83
N ALA A 377 47.13 10.56 25.70
CA ALA A 377 46.06 10.68 24.71
C ALA A 377 44.76 9.96 25.12
N GLY A 378 44.71 9.31 26.30
CA GLY A 378 43.56 8.56 26.77
C GLY A 378 43.32 7.27 25.98
N ILE A 379 44.35 6.72 25.33
CA ILE A 379 44.28 5.48 24.56
C ILE A 379 44.80 4.34 25.41
N LYS A 380 43.98 3.29 25.51
CA LYS A 380 44.31 2.05 26.21
C LYS A 380 44.00 0.84 25.32
N ALA A 381 44.68 -0.26 25.60
CA ALA A 381 44.42 -1.56 24.99
C ALA A 381 43.80 -2.49 26.04
N GLU A 382 42.68 -3.11 25.71
CA GLU A 382 42.00 -4.08 26.58
C GLU A 382 41.81 -5.40 25.84
N GLU A 383 41.58 -6.48 26.60
CA GLU A 383 41.28 -7.78 26.01
C GLU A 383 39.86 -7.75 25.42
N GLY A 384 39.78 -7.88 24.09
CA GLY A 384 38.54 -7.87 23.33
C GLY A 384 37.89 -9.23 23.23
N LYS A 385 36.69 -9.28 22.62
CA LYS A 385 35.99 -10.55 22.38
C LYS A 385 36.82 -11.46 21.47
N ASN A 386 36.66 -12.78 21.64
CA ASN A 386 37.33 -13.81 20.84
C ASN A 386 38.89 -13.72 20.85
N GLY A 387 39.47 -13.14 21.91
CA GLY A 387 40.92 -12.96 22.00
C GLY A 387 41.43 -11.99 20.95
N ALA A 388 40.77 -10.84 20.80
CA ALA A 388 41.31 -9.67 20.11
C ALA A 388 41.95 -8.71 21.13
N ILE A 389 42.71 -7.73 20.65
CA ILE A 389 43.07 -6.55 21.47
C ILE A 389 42.20 -5.39 21.01
N SER A 390 41.38 -4.85 21.89
CA SER A 390 40.52 -3.69 21.62
C SER A 390 41.29 -2.41 21.97
N LEU A 391 41.42 -1.49 21.02
CA LEU A 391 41.90 -0.14 21.29
C LEU A 391 40.71 0.72 21.69
N VAL A 392 40.81 1.33 22.86
CA VAL A 392 39.72 2.05 23.49
C VAL A 392 40.15 3.48 23.80
N GLY A 393 39.26 4.44 23.56
CA GLY A 393 39.49 5.86 23.82
C GLY A 393 38.65 6.74 22.91
N LYS A 394 39.02 8.03 22.79
CA LYS A 394 38.25 8.99 21.97
C LYS A 394 38.60 8.95 20.48
N SER A 395 39.88 8.89 20.14
CA SER A 395 40.33 8.86 18.75
C SER A 395 41.71 8.24 18.59
N VAL A 396 41.90 7.42 17.56
CA VAL A 396 43.18 6.78 17.26
C VAL A 396 43.48 6.79 15.77
N THR A 397 44.74 6.97 15.39
CA THR A 397 45.23 6.82 14.02
C THR A 397 46.14 5.61 13.95
N ILE A 398 45.83 4.71 13.02
CA ILE A 398 46.54 3.46 12.78
C ILE A 398 47.33 3.57 11.49
N GLY A 399 48.58 3.12 11.54
CA GLY A 399 49.48 3.06 10.39
C GLY A 399 50.51 1.96 10.56
N ALA A 400 51.43 1.86 9.60
CA ALA A 400 52.57 0.96 9.67
C ALA A 400 53.77 1.54 8.91
N GLU A 401 54.96 1.05 9.23
CA GLU A 401 56.17 1.33 8.45
C GLU A 401 56.34 0.30 7.33
N GLY A 402 56.87 0.75 6.19
CA GLY A 402 57.10 -0.09 5.03
C GLY A 402 57.71 0.73 3.89
N ALA A 403 58.34 0.05 2.93
CA ALA A 403 58.92 0.69 1.76
C ALA A 403 57.86 1.34 0.85
N ASP A 404 56.64 0.80 0.85
CA ASP A 404 55.50 1.26 0.09
C ASP A 404 54.18 0.89 0.81
N ALA A 405 53.05 1.34 0.25
CA ALA A 405 51.72 1.09 0.81
C ALA A 405 51.35 -0.40 0.89
N ASN A 406 51.89 -1.25 0.02
CA ASN A 406 51.63 -2.69 0.06
C ASN A 406 52.35 -3.35 1.24
N ALA A 407 53.60 -2.95 1.49
CA ALA A 407 54.36 -3.42 2.65
C ALA A 407 53.66 -2.98 3.96
N GLN A 408 53.19 -1.74 4.04
CA GLN A 408 52.43 -1.25 5.20
C GLN A 408 51.12 -2.04 5.40
N LYS A 409 50.38 -2.31 4.31
CA LYS A 409 49.16 -3.10 4.36
C LYS A 409 49.42 -4.54 4.82
N GLN A 410 50.50 -5.17 4.38
CA GLN A 410 50.86 -6.53 4.83
C GLN A 410 51.10 -6.62 6.33
N VAL A 411 51.75 -5.60 6.92
CA VAL A 411 51.95 -5.53 8.38
C VAL A 411 50.60 -5.45 9.09
N LEU A 412 49.72 -4.53 8.66
CA LEU A 412 48.41 -4.34 9.28
C LEU A 412 47.48 -5.53 9.09
N ASP A 413 47.46 -6.15 7.90
CA ASP A 413 46.71 -7.37 7.61
C ASP A 413 47.14 -8.51 8.56
N SER A 414 48.43 -8.60 8.92
CA SER A 414 48.96 -9.63 9.83
C SER A 414 48.44 -9.53 11.26
N ILE A 415 47.98 -8.35 11.67
CA ILE A 415 47.37 -8.05 12.97
C ILE A 415 45.88 -7.70 12.85
N GLY A 416 45.27 -7.94 11.68
CA GLY A 416 43.85 -7.71 11.43
C GLY A 416 43.40 -6.26 11.49
N MET A 417 44.30 -5.29 11.26
CA MET A 417 44.02 -3.86 11.27
C MET A 417 43.93 -3.27 9.86
N VAL A 418 43.35 -2.07 9.77
CA VAL A 418 43.34 -1.25 8.55
C VAL A 418 43.96 0.12 8.89
N ALA A 419 44.73 0.67 7.97
CA ALA A 419 45.30 2.01 8.15
C ALA A 419 44.18 3.05 8.10
N GLY A 420 44.24 4.05 8.97
CA GLY A 420 43.25 5.13 9.00
C GLY A 420 43.06 5.73 10.38
N SER A 421 42.26 6.78 10.42
CA SER A 421 41.81 7.38 11.68
C SER A 421 40.48 6.77 12.11
N TYR A 422 40.29 6.68 13.42
CA TYR A 422 39.12 6.14 14.08
C TYR A 422 38.71 7.10 15.19
N THR A 423 37.42 7.35 15.36
CA THR A 423 36.87 8.14 16.46
C THR A 423 35.66 7.44 17.05
N SER A 424 35.45 7.59 18.35
CA SER A 424 34.27 7.05 19.02
C SER A 424 33.01 7.74 18.52
N SER A 425 31.85 7.11 18.72
CA SER A 425 30.54 7.70 18.46
C SER A 425 30.36 9.00 19.22
N GLN A 426 30.79 9.04 20.49
CA GLN A 426 30.85 10.29 21.27
C GLN A 426 31.71 11.36 20.58
N GLY A 427 32.90 11.01 20.07
CA GLY A 427 33.74 11.95 19.34
C GLY A 427 33.13 12.47 18.03
N LEU A 428 32.28 11.67 17.37
CA LEU A 428 31.48 12.11 16.24
C LEU A 428 30.35 13.04 16.66
N LEU A 429 29.57 12.68 17.68
CA LEU A 429 28.43 13.45 18.18
C LEU A 429 28.84 14.85 18.62
N ASP A 430 29.98 14.98 19.30
CA ASP A 430 30.59 16.26 19.67
C ASP A 430 30.83 17.17 18.44
N LYS A 431 31.22 16.59 17.30
CA LYS A 431 31.45 17.33 16.04
C LYS A 431 30.15 17.65 15.31
N MET A 432 29.13 16.81 15.46
CA MET A 432 27.86 16.96 14.74
C MET A 432 27.02 18.15 15.22
N ASP A 433 27.18 18.59 16.47
CA ASP A 433 26.45 19.74 17.05
C ASP A 433 24.94 19.68 16.75
N ILE A 434 24.32 18.60 17.23
CA ILE A 434 22.92 18.28 16.90
C ILE A 434 21.98 19.19 17.68
N THR A 435 21.09 19.86 16.95
CA THR A 435 20.02 20.69 17.53
C THR A 435 18.66 20.10 17.16
N ASN A 436 17.82 19.80 18.17
CA ASN A 436 16.43 19.41 17.93
C ASN A 436 15.60 20.66 17.57
N ILE A 437 15.04 20.67 16.36
CA ILE A 437 14.26 21.81 15.84
C ILE A 437 12.75 21.55 15.82
N GLN A 438 12.34 20.29 15.90
CA GLN A 438 10.95 19.89 16.12
C GLN A 438 10.93 18.66 17.02
N LYS A 439 10.18 18.74 18.12
CA LYS A 439 10.07 17.66 19.11
C LYS A 439 8.99 16.68 18.67
N ALA A 440 9.31 15.39 18.70
CA ALA A 440 8.30 14.34 18.68
C ALA A 440 7.30 14.52 19.83
N GLN A 441 6.01 14.56 19.51
CA GLN A 441 4.94 14.72 20.49
C GLN A 441 3.64 14.12 19.99
N ASP A 442 2.76 13.73 20.91
CA ASP A 442 1.43 13.18 20.61
C ASP A 442 0.44 14.30 20.28
N ALA A 443 -0.59 13.98 19.49
CA ALA A 443 -1.79 14.78 19.38
C ALA A 443 -2.56 14.77 20.70
N LYS A 444 -3.09 15.92 21.10
CA LYS A 444 -3.95 16.07 22.27
C LYS A 444 -5.24 16.76 21.87
N LEU A 445 -6.34 16.06 22.05
CA LEU A 445 -7.68 16.56 21.74
C LEU A 445 -8.67 16.20 22.84
N THR A 446 -9.85 16.81 22.82
CA THR A 446 -10.99 16.35 23.61
C THR A 446 -12.11 15.86 22.70
N TYR A 447 -12.68 14.71 23.02
CA TYR A 447 -13.90 14.18 22.39
C TYR A 447 -15.07 14.34 23.37
N ASN A 448 -16.02 15.21 23.07
CA ASN A 448 -17.13 15.55 23.98
C ASN A 448 -16.64 15.92 25.40
N GLY A 449 -15.51 16.64 25.48
CA GLY A 449 -14.85 17.04 26.73
C GLY A 449 -13.95 15.98 27.38
N ILE A 450 -13.89 14.75 26.85
CA ILE A 450 -13.00 13.69 27.34
C ILE A 450 -11.63 13.87 26.70
N PRO A 451 -10.53 14.04 27.46
CA PRO A 451 -9.19 14.17 26.90
C PRO A 451 -8.72 12.85 26.26
N ILE A 452 -8.15 12.97 25.07
CA ILE A 452 -7.62 11.87 24.27
C ILE A 452 -6.21 12.27 23.80
N GLU A 453 -5.29 11.31 23.84
CA GLU A 453 -3.95 11.45 23.29
C GLU A 453 -3.70 10.35 22.24
N ARG A 454 -3.05 10.72 21.13
CA ARG A 454 -2.70 9.80 20.04
C ARG A 454 -1.35 10.15 19.45
N ASP A 455 -0.60 9.15 19.02
CA ASP A 455 0.69 9.33 18.36
C ASP A 455 0.58 9.89 16.93
N THR A 456 -0.62 9.89 16.34
CA THR A 456 -0.90 10.36 14.97
C THR A 456 -2.01 11.40 14.91
N ASN A 457 -2.01 12.20 13.84
CA ASN A 457 -3.09 13.13 13.50
C ASN A 457 -4.23 12.45 12.74
N ASN A 458 -4.08 11.19 12.32
CA ASN A 458 -5.15 10.40 11.70
C ASN A 458 -5.67 9.39 12.71
N ILE A 459 -6.84 9.64 13.28
CA ILE A 459 -7.37 8.91 14.43
C ILE A 459 -8.65 8.17 14.01
N ASP A 460 -8.65 6.85 14.06
CA ASP A 460 -9.78 5.98 13.64
C ASP A 460 -10.27 5.02 14.74
N ASP A 461 -9.74 5.17 15.96
CA ASP A 461 -9.90 4.22 17.05
C ASP A 461 -10.67 4.80 18.27
N ILE A 462 -11.20 6.03 18.17
CA ILE A 462 -11.97 6.65 19.26
C ILE A 462 -13.31 5.92 19.43
N VAL A 463 -14.05 5.78 18.34
CA VAL A 463 -15.29 4.98 18.26
C VAL A 463 -15.32 4.27 16.92
N SER A 464 -15.88 3.05 16.91
CA SER A 464 -16.00 2.26 15.68
C SER A 464 -16.76 3.03 14.61
N GLY A 465 -16.16 3.21 13.44
CA GLY A 465 -16.77 3.89 12.30
C GLY A 465 -16.61 5.41 12.30
N LEU A 466 -15.80 6.02 13.16
CA LEU A 466 -15.43 7.43 13.04
C LEU A 466 -13.93 7.55 12.81
N SER A 467 -13.54 8.26 11.74
CA SER A 467 -12.15 8.67 11.53
C SER A 467 -12.03 10.18 11.52
N LEU A 468 -10.99 10.69 12.17
CA LEU A 468 -10.67 12.11 12.30
C LEU A 468 -9.26 12.38 11.75
N GLU A 469 -9.11 13.44 10.96
CA GLU A 469 -7.81 13.97 10.53
C GLU A 469 -7.62 15.35 11.19
N LEU A 470 -6.63 15.47 12.08
CA LEU A 470 -6.30 16.73 12.75
C LEU A 470 -5.37 17.55 11.86
N THR A 471 -5.79 18.76 11.50
CA THR A 471 -5.09 19.62 10.53
C THR A 471 -4.53 20.90 11.15
N SER A 472 -5.11 21.36 12.25
CA SER A 472 -4.60 22.50 13.03
C SER A 472 -5.15 22.48 14.46
N ILE A 473 -4.51 23.25 15.35
CA ILE A 473 -5.00 23.50 16.71
C ILE A 473 -6.28 24.34 16.61
N THR A 474 -7.30 23.98 17.38
CA THR A 474 -8.58 24.71 17.40
C THR A 474 -8.40 26.07 18.07
N GLU A 475 -9.08 27.09 17.55
CA GLU A 475 -9.06 28.43 18.15
C GLU A 475 -9.63 28.39 19.58
N THR A 476 -9.00 29.12 20.51
CA THR A 476 -9.44 29.17 21.90
C THR A 476 -10.91 29.63 22.00
N GLY A 477 -11.75 28.80 22.61
CA GLY A 477 -13.18 29.09 22.79
C GLY A 477 -14.05 28.81 21.54
N LYS A 478 -13.50 28.20 20.49
CA LYS A 478 -14.26 27.76 19.31
C LYS A 478 -14.03 26.27 19.07
N ASP A 479 -14.94 25.46 19.61
CA ASP A 479 -14.90 24.03 19.39
C ASP A 479 -15.36 23.68 17.97
N VAL A 480 -14.85 22.56 17.46
CA VAL A 480 -15.26 22.00 16.17
C VAL A 480 -16.43 21.05 16.40
N ILE A 481 -17.51 21.20 15.65
CA ILE A 481 -18.67 20.33 15.74
C ILE A 481 -18.67 19.39 14.53
N VAL A 482 -18.55 18.10 14.77
CA VAL A 482 -18.70 17.06 13.76
C VAL A 482 -20.12 16.51 13.87
N ARG A 483 -20.96 16.78 12.86
CA ARG A 483 -22.33 16.27 12.76
C ARG A 483 -22.34 14.98 11.93
N ILE A 484 -22.81 13.90 12.53
CA ILE A 484 -23.02 12.63 11.85
C ILE A 484 -24.50 12.52 11.50
N ALA A 485 -24.81 12.49 10.22
CA ALA A 485 -26.16 12.35 9.69
C ALA A 485 -26.26 11.15 8.73
N ARG A 486 -27.48 10.77 8.36
CA ARG A 486 -27.69 9.84 7.25
C ARG A 486 -27.29 10.51 5.94
N ASP A 487 -26.75 9.73 5.02
CA ASP A 487 -26.36 10.19 3.69
C ASP A 487 -27.56 10.24 2.73
N ASP A 488 -28.47 11.19 2.96
CA ASP A 488 -29.69 11.34 2.15
C ASP A 488 -29.38 11.76 0.71
N GLU A 489 -28.34 12.59 0.55
CA GLU A 489 -27.88 13.03 -0.77
C GLU A 489 -27.36 11.85 -1.60
N GLY A 490 -26.54 10.97 -1.00
CA GLY A 490 -26.09 9.76 -1.69
C GLY A 490 -27.24 8.85 -2.13
N ILE A 491 -28.36 8.81 -1.39
CA ILE A 491 -29.54 8.03 -1.80
C ILE A 491 -30.29 8.73 -2.95
N ALA A 492 -30.38 10.06 -2.93
CA ALA A 492 -30.96 10.83 -4.02
C ALA A 492 -30.15 10.67 -5.33
N GLU A 493 -28.82 10.64 -5.23
CA GLU A 493 -27.93 10.37 -6.36
C GLU A 493 -28.17 8.96 -6.97
N GLU A 494 -28.35 7.93 -6.14
CA GLU A 494 -28.69 6.59 -6.62
C GLU A 494 -30.05 6.55 -7.33
N MET A 495 -31.03 7.33 -6.85
CA MET A 495 -32.34 7.48 -7.50
C MET A 495 -32.23 8.19 -8.86
N GLN A 496 -31.42 9.25 -8.94
CA GLN A 496 -31.13 9.95 -10.19
C GLN A 496 -30.47 8.99 -11.19
N ALA A 497 -29.45 8.23 -10.77
CA ALA A 497 -28.76 7.26 -11.61
C ALA A 497 -29.69 6.15 -12.14
N PHE A 498 -30.66 5.72 -11.32
CA PHE A 498 -31.73 4.82 -11.76
C PHE A 498 -32.56 5.43 -12.91
N VAL A 499 -33.04 6.66 -12.74
CA VAL A 499 -33.87 7.34 -13.75
C VAL A 499 -33.12 7.53 -15.06
N GLU A 500 -31.85 7.95 -14.99
CA GLU A 500 -30.98 8.10 -16.16
C GLU A 500 -30.76 6.76 -16.88
N SER A 501 -30.33 5.73 -16.15
CA SER A 501 -30.07 4.40 -16.71
C SER A 501 -31.34 3.76 -17.30
N TYR A 502 -32.51 4.01 -16.71
CA TYR A 502 -33.78 3.56 -17.24
C TYR A 502 -34.08 4.24 -18.58
N ASN A 503 -33.89 5.57 -18.67
CA ASN A 503 -34.17 6.33 -19.87
C ASN A 503 -33.25 5.93 -21.04
N GLU A 504 -31.97 5.70 -20.77
CA GLU A 504 -31.01 5.20 -21.77
C GLU A 504 -31.45 3.83 -22.32
N MET A 505 -31.73 2.88 -21.43
CA MET A 505 -32.21 1.55 -21.81
C MET A 505 -33.55 1.62 -22.57
N TYR A 506 -34.48 2.46 -22.10
CA TYR A 506 -35.79 2.66 -22.73
C TYR A 506 -35.63 3.14 -24.17
N ASN A 507 -34.83 4.18 -24.39
CA ASN A 507 -34.57 4.72 -25.73
C ASN A 507 -33.93 3.67 -26.64
N LYS A 508 -32.99 2.88 -26.12
CA LYS A 508 -32.39 1.80 -26.89
C LYS A 508 -33.40 0.72 -27.26
N LEU A 509 -34.29 0.34 -26.35
CA LEU A 509 -35.37 -0.62 -26.65
C LEU A 509 -36.32 -0.08 -27.73
N GLN A 510 -36.62 1.22 -27.74
CA GLN A 510 -37.42 1.83 -28.80
C GLN A 510 -36.71 1.78 -30.15
N GLU A 511 -35.43 2.16 -30.21
CA GLU A 511 -34.60 2.07 -31.41
C GLU A 511 -34.58 0.64 -31.98
N LEU A 512 -34.40 -0.36 -31.12
CA LEU A 512 -34.30 -1.76 -31.52
C LEU A 512 -35.63 -2.37 -31.97
N THR A 513 -36.77 -1.83 -31.53
CA THR A 513 -38.08 -2.47 -31.74
C THR A 513 -39.07 -1.69 -32.59
N LYS A 514 -38.82 -0.41 -32.88
CA LYS A 514 -39.75 0.42 -33.64
C LYS A 514 -39.48 0.34 -35.15
N TYR A 515 -40.53 0.52 -35.93
CA TYR A 515 -40.42 0.80 -37.37
C TYR A 515 -40.44 2.30 -37.58
N ASP A 516 -39.44 2.82 -38.26
CA ASP A 516 -39.42 4.22 -38.70
C ASP A 516 -40.03 4.32 -40.10
N ALA A 517 -41.19 4.98 -40.17
CA ALA A 517 -41.93 5.16 -41.42
C ALA A 517 -41.33 6.24 -42.33
N GLU A 518 -40.41 7.07 -41.82
CA GLU A 518 -39.76 8.14 -42.58
C GLU A 518 -38.46 7.66 -43.23
N THR A 519 -37.68 6.84 -42.51
CA THR A 519 -36.46 6.23 -43.05
C THR A 519 -36.70 4.86 -43.69
N GLU A 520 -37.91 4.31 -43.56
CA GLU A 520 -38.29 2.94 -43.93
C GLU A 520 -37.44 1.85 -43.25
N ILE A 521 -36.69 2.19 -42.21
CA ILE A 521 -35.82 1.27 -41.47
C ILE A 521 -36.59 0.67 -40.28
N SER A 522 -36.57 -0.66 -40.19
CA SER A 522 -37.04 -1.38 -38.99
C SER A 522 -35.89 -1.58 -38.03
N GLY A 523 -36.09 -1.29 -36.74
CA GLY A 523 -35.16 -1.74 -35.70
C GLY A 523 -34.90 -3.25 -35.80
N VAL A 524 -33.66 -3.65 -35.54
CA VAL A 524 -33.17 -5.02 -35.80
C VAL A 524 -33.96 -6.11 -35.03
N PHE A 525 -34.70 -5.73 -33.99
CA PHE A 525 -35.57 -6.57 -33.16
C PHE A 525 -37.07 -6.23 -33.26
N ASN A 526 -37.53 -5.52 -34.30
CA ASN A 526 -38.95 -5.14 -34.50
C ASN A 526 -39.94 -6.32 -34.46
N GLY A 527 -39.51 -7.56 -34.72
CA GLY A 527 -40.33 -8.78 -34.58
C GLY A 527 -40.27 -9.46 -33.22
N ASN A 528 -39.24 -9.19 -32.41
CA ASN A 528 -38.91 -9.93 -31.20
C ASN A 528 -39.84 -9.56 -30.02
N SER A 529 -40.64 -10.53 -29.58
CA SER A 529 -41.67 -10.31 -28.56
C SER A 529 -41.10 -10.18 -27.16
N GLU A 530 -39.96 -10.83 -26.92
CA GLU A 530 -39.20 -10.90 -25.69
C GLU A 530 -38.58 -9.54 -25.40
N ILE A 531 -37.91 -8.92 -26.38
CA ILE A 531 -37.35 -7.56 -26.28
C ILE A 531 -38.46 -6.55 -26.01
N ARG A 532 -39.59 -6.61 -26.74
CA ARG A 532 -40.74 -5.74 -26.48
C ARG A 532 -41.37 -5.95 -25.11
N SER A 533 -41.21 -7.13 -24.50
CA SER A 533 -41.83 -7.43 -23.21
C SER A 533 -41.11 -6.77 -22.03
N ILE A 534 -39.82 -6.46 -22.16
CA ILE A 534 -38.98 -5.89 -21.11
C ILE A 534 -39.60 -4.59 -20.57
N THR A 535 -39.87 -3.63 -21.46
CA THR A 535 -40.49 -2.35 -21.09
C THR A 535 -41.83 -2.54 -20.39
N ARG A 536 -42.67 -3.49 -20.85
CA ARG A 536 -43.97 -3.75 -20.21
C ARG A 536 -43.81 -4.30 -18.81
N GLN A 537 -42.86 -5.22 -18.59
CA GLN A 537 -42.61 -5.84 -17.29
C GLN A 537 -42.10 -4.81 -16.28
N LEU A 538 -41.12 -3.98 -16.67
CA LEU A 538 -40.57 -2.93 -15.80
C LEU A 538 -41.62 -1.85 -15.51
N ASN A 539 -42.36 -1.39 -16.52
CA ASN A 539 -43.38 -0.34 -16.33
C ASN A 539 -44.54 -0.79 -15.44
N ALA A 540 -44.86 -2.08 -15.45
CA ALA A 540 -45.87 -2.64 -14.54
C ALA A 540 -45.45 -2.50 -13.07
N ILE A 541 -44.16 -2.64 -12.77
CA ILE A 541 -43.61 -2.51 -11.41
C ILE A 541 -43.43 -1.03 -11.05
N ILE A 542 -42.90 -0.21 -11.96
CA ILE A 542 -42.72 1.24 -11.74
C ILE A 542 -44.05 1.94 -11.42
N ASN A 543 -45.12 1.57 -12.12
CA ASN A 543 -46.46 2.11 -11.90
C ASN A 543 -47.25 1.40 -10.78
N SER A 544 -46.65 0.40 -10.11
CA SER A 544 -47.33 -0.32 -9.05
C SER A 544 -47.44 0.51 -7.76
N THR A 545 -48.42 0.16 -6.94
CA THR A 545 -48.53 0.67 -5.57
C THR A 545 -48.25 -0.45 -4.57
N ASP A 546 -47.71 -0.10 -3.40
CA ASP A 546 -47.61 -1.02 -2.27
C ASP A 546 -48.98 -1.29 -1.62
N ALA A 547 -48.99 -2.06 -0.53
CA ALA A 547 -50.21 -2.37 0.23
C ALA A 547 -50.87 -1.15 0.87
N ASN A 548 -50.13 -0.05 1.05
CA ASN A 548 -50.60 1.22 1.62
C ASN A 548 -51.02 2.22 0.54
N GLY A 549 -50.91 1.87 -0.74
CA GLY A 549 -51.20 2.76 -1.87
C GLY A 549 -50.06 3.70 -2.25
N THR A 550 -48.86 3.52 -1.69
CA THR A 550 -47.66 4.31 -2.01
C THR A 550 -47.11 3.91 -3.38
N SER A 551 -46.70 4.87 -4.19
CA SER A 551 -45.99 4.65 -5.46
C SER A 551 -44.71 5.48 -5.53
N LEU A 552 -43.89 5.24 -6.57
CA LEU A 552 -42.68 6.01 -6.86
C LEU A 552 -42.93 7.52 -7.04
N VAL A 553 -44.16 7.92 -7.39
CA VAL A 553 -44.59 9.32 -7.48
C VAL A 553 -44.48 10.05 -6.14
N LYS A 554 -44.74 9.36 -5.01
CA LYS A 554 -44.55 9.95 -3.66
C LYS A 554 -43.11 10.40 -3.45
N TYR A 555 -42.15 9.68 -4.04
CA TYR A 555 -40.72 9.92 -3.92
C TYR A 555 -40.16 10.65 -5.15
N GLY A 556 -40.99 11.42 -5.87
CA GLY A 556 -40.53 12.32 -6.92
C GLY A 556 -40.14 11.65 -8.24
N VAL A 557 -40.49 10.39 -8.47
CA VAL A 557 -40.25 9.72 -9.76
C VAL A 557 -41.55 9.64 -10.56
N TYR A 558 -41.57 10.26 -11.73
CA TYR A 558 -42.73 10.40 -12.60
C TYR A 558 -42.50 9.71 -13.94
N MET A 559 -43.55 9.10 -14.50
CA MET A 559 -43.54 8.56 -15.86
C MET A 559 -44.14 9.55 -16.84
N ASN A 560 -43.38 9.89 -17.87
CA ASN A 560 -43.79 10.81 -18.94
C ASN A 560 -44.70 10.09 -19.97
N GLU A 561 -45.41 10.87 -20.79
CA GLU A 561 -46.29 10.32 -21.84
C GLU A 561 -45.54 9.49 -22.90
N ASP A 562 -44.24 9.78 -23.11
CA ASP A 562 -43.38 9.04 -24.03
C ASP A 562 -42.81 7.74 -23.43
N GLY A 563 -43.07 7.48 -22.13
CA GLY A 563 -42.61 6.31 -21.38
C GLY A 563 -41.25 6.46 -20.70
N THR A 564 -40.59 7.62 -20.81
CA THR A 564 -39.39 7.96 -20.01
C THR A 564 -39.76 8.34 -18.58
N LEU A 565 -38.76 8.40 -17.69
CA LEU A 565 -38.90 8.83 -16.30
C LEU A 565 -38.30 10.21 -16.07
N THR A 566 -38.89 10.96 -15.13
CA THR A 566 -38.39 12.24 -14.61
C THR A 566 -38.19 12.12 -13.10
N PHE A 567 -37.06 12.61 -12.58
CA PHE A 567 -36.79 12.71 -11.15
C PHE A 567 -36.90 14.16 -10.66
N GLU A 568 -37.69 14.39 -9.63
CA GLU A 568 -37.76 15.65 -8.90
C GLU A 568 -37.09 15.50 -7.53
N GLN A 569 -35.82 15.88 -7.44
CA GLN A 569 -35.00 15.72 -6.24
C GLN A 569 -35.58 16.44 -5.01
N ASP A 570 -36.17 17.62 -5.15
CA ASP A 570 -36.78 18.35 -4.02
C ASP A 570 -37.98 17.58 -3.42
N THR A 571 -38.80 16.97 -4.28
CA THR A 571 -39.93 16.13 -3.88
C THR A 571 -39.44 14.88 -3.16
N PHE A 572 -38.39 14.23 -3.68
CA PHE A 572 -37.74 13.09 -3.04
C PHE A 572 -37.19 13.45 -1.66
N ASN A 573 -36.39 14.51 -1.57
CA ASN A 573 -35.76 14.96 -0.33
C ASN A 573 -36.80 15.26 0.75
N THR A 574 -37.90 15.92 0.37
CA THR A 574 -39.00 16.21 1.29
C THR A 574 -39.66 14.91 1.79
N ALA A 575 -40.07 14.02 0.88
CA ALA A 575 -40.77 12.79 1.24
C ALA A 575 -39.88 11.82 2.05
N PHE A 576 -38.59 11.75 1.72
CA PHE A 576 -37.63 10.87 2.38
C PHE A 576 -37.28 11.36 3.79
N GLN A 577 -37.17 12.67 4.00
CA GLN A 577 -36.92 13.26 5.33
C GLN A 577 -38.14 13.16 6.26
N GLU A 578 -39.36 13.21 5.72
CA GLU A 578 -40.59 13.08 6.51
C GLU A 578 -40.72 11.71 7.19
N ASP A 579 -40.52 10.62 6.45
CA ASP A 579 -40.59 9.25 6.97
C ASP A 579 -39.60 8.33 6.23
N PRO A 580 -38.34 8.32 6.67
CA PRO A 580 -37.32 7.55 5.99
C PRO A 580 -37.50 6.04 6.13
N ASP A 581 -38.00 5.57 7.27
CA ASP A 581 -38.20 4.14 7.50
C ASP A 581 -39.27 3.61 6.54
N ALA A 582 -40.37 4.35 6.35
CA ALA A 582 -41.38 4.00 5.35
C ALA A 582 -40.83 4.05 3.92
N ALA A 583 -39.90 4.95 3.62
CA ALA A 583 -39.23 5.00 2.32
C ALA A 583 -38.35 3.76 2.08
N VAL A 584 -37.54 3.37 3.07
CA VAL A 584 -36.70 2.17 3.03
C VAL A 584 -37.55 0.91 2.88
N GLU A 585 -38.66 0.81 3.62
CA GLU A 585 -39.60 -0.30 3.49
C GLU A 585 -40.22 -0.38 2.09
N PHE A 586 -40.60 0.76 1.52
CA PHE A 586 -41.16 0.84 0.17
C PHE A 586 -40.13 0.47 -0.92
N PHE A 587 -38.89 0.95 -0.79
CA PHE A 587 -37.82 0.69 -1.76
C PHE A 587 -37.32 -0.75 -1.72
N ARG A 588 -37.14 -1.30 -0.51
CA ARG A 588 -36.48 -2.59 -0.30
C ARG A 588 -37.43 -3.73 0.00
N SER A 589 -37.98 -3.75 1.20
CA SER A 589 -38.95 -4.74 1.67
C SER A 589 -39.57 -4.26 2.97
N SER A 590 -40.82 -4.63 3.19
CA SER A 590 -41.52 -4.42 4.47
C SER A 590 -41.70 -5.76 5.16
N THR A 591 -41.70 -5.74 6.48
CA THR A 591 -41.90 -6.95 7.28
C THR A 591 -43.17 -6.82 8.11
N THR A 592 -44.12 -7.73 7.92
CA THR A 592 -45.35 -7.75 8.73
C THR A 592 -45.41 -9.02 9.56
N THR A 593 -45.72 -8.89 10.85
CA THR A 593 -45.97 -10.05 11.73
C THR A 593 -47.46 -10.29 11.81
N SER A 594 -47.93 -11.40 11.22
CA SER A 594 -49.32 -11.83 11.32
C SER A 594 -49.38 -13.22 11.94
N LYS A 595 -50.17 -13.38 13.01
CA LYS A 595 -50.33 -14.65 13.76
C LYS A 595 -49.00 -15.27 14.24
N GLY A 596 -47.99 -14.45 14.55
CA GLY A 596 -46.67 -14.92 15.00
C GLY A 596 -45.75 -15.42 13.87
N GLN A 597 -46.13 -15.25 12.60
CA GLN A 597 -45.27 -15.47 11.44
C GLN A 597 -44.85 -14.12 10.83
N THR A 598 -43.57 -14.01 10.53
CA THR A 598 -42.95 -12.88 9.84
C THR A 598 -43.10 -13.09 8.34
N ILE A 599 -43.84 -12.21 7.67
CA ILE A 599 -43.98 -12.19 6.21
C ILE A 599 -43.21 -10.98 5.69
N GLU A 600 -42.16 -11.23 4.92
CA GLU A 600 -41.44 -10.21 4.18
C GLU A 600 -42.15 -9.96 2.84
N THR A 601 -42.38 -8.69 2.51
CA THR A 601 -43.00 -8.26 1.26
C THR A 601 -42.02 -7.38 0.51
N ASP A 602 -41.64 -7.81 -0.70
CA ASP A 602 -40.67 -7.10 -1.52
C ASP A 602 -41.14 -5.70 -1.91
N GLY A 603 -40.23 -4.74 -1.74
CA GLY A 603 -40.34 -3.36 -2.18
C GLY A 603 -40.15 -3.22 -3.69
N VAL A 604 -40.29 -1.99 -4.19
CA VAL A 604 -40.30 -1.71 -5.63
C VAL A 604 -38.96 -2.06 -6.29
N PHE A 605 -37.82 -1.71 -5.68
CA PHE A 605 -36.51 -1.98 -6.27
C PHE A 605 -36.09 -3.44 -6.16
N THR A 606 -36.53 -4.14 -5.12
CA THR A 606 -36.36 -5.60 -5.02
C THR A 606 -37.10 -6.31 -6.16
N LYS A 607 -38.36 -5.93 -6.42
CA LYS A 607 -39.13 -6.48 -7.55
C LYS A 607 -38.51 -6.15 -8.91
N LEU A 608 -38.02 -4.92 -9.08
CA LEU A 608 -37.32 -4.50 -10.31
C LEU A 608 -36.03 -5.29 -10.52
N ARG A 609 -35.21 -5.42 -9.47
CA ARG A 609 -33.99 -6.24 -9.48
C ARG A 609 -34.30 -7.68 -9.86
N ASP A 610 -35.26 -8.33 -9.19
CA ASP A 610 -35.55 -9.75 -9.42
C ASP A 610 -36.10 -9.99 -10.83
N THR A 611 -36.92 -9.06 -11.34
CA THR A 611 -37.40 -9.08 -12.73
C THR A 611 -36.24 -8.91 -13.71
N MET A 612 -35.33 -7.97 -13.45
CA MET A 612 -34.16 -7.73 -14.29
C MET A 612 -33.20 -8.92 -14.27
N ASP A 613 -32.95 -9.51 -13.10
CA ASP A 613 -32.13 -10.72 -12.96
C ASP A 613 -32.74 -11.90 -13.74
N SER A 614 -34.08 -12.06 -13.76
CA SER A 614 -34.72 -13.06 -14.61
C SER A 614 -34.53 -12.82 -16.12
N LEU A 615 -34.29 -11.58 -16.54
CA LEU A 615 -34.09 -11.21 -17.94
C LEU A 615 -32.64 -11.35 -18.39
N ILE A 616 -31.66 -11.06 -17.51
CA ILE A 616 -30.24 -10.95 -17.89
C ILE A 616 -29.28 -11.83 -17.09
N THR A 617 -29.66 -12.30 -15.90
CA THR A 617 -28.75 -13.00 -14.98
C THR A 617 -28.94 -14.51 -15.06
N GLY A 618 -27.85 -15.23 -15.34
CA GLY A 618 -27.83 -16.69 -15.43
C GLY A 618 -28.18 -17.24 -16.81
N SER A 619 -27.76 -18.48 -17.07
CA SER A 619 -27.83 -19.08 -18.42
C SER A 619 -29.25 -19.31 -18.95
N ASN A 620 -30.25 -19.35 -18.06
CA ASN A 620 -31.66 -19.56 -18.41
C ASN A 620 -32.45 -18.23 -18.50
N SER A 621 -31.78 -17.10 -18.35
CA SER A 621 -32.44 -15.79 -18.49
C SER A 621 -32.84 -15.53 -19.94
N THR A 622 -33.92 -14.76 -20.14
CA THR A 622 -34.54 -14.56 -21.46
C THR A 622 -33.55 -14.05 -22.50
N LEU A 623 -32.72 -13.06 -22.14
CA LEU A 623 -31.78 -12.47 -23.08
C LEU A 623 -30.52 -13.31 -23.28
N LYS A 624 -30.10 -14.11 -22.29
CA LYS A 624 -28.99 -15.04 -22.49
C LYS A 624 -29.37 -16.21 -23.40
N ILE A 625 -30.63 -16.66 -23.33
CA ILE A 625 -31.19 -17.63 -24.28
C ILE A 625 -31.20 -17.04 -25.69
N LEU A 626 -31.66 -15.79 -25.85
CA LEU A 626 -31.64 -15.11 -27.15
C LEU A 626 -30.22 -14.99 -27.72
N GLU A 627 -29.25 -14.57 -26.90
CA GLU A 627 -27.84 -14.50 -27.28
C GLU A 627 -27.31 -15.85 -27.75
N THR A 628 -27.60 -16.92 -26.98
CA THR A 628 -27.19 -18.29 -27.35
C THR A 628 -27.83 -18.75 -28.65
N THR A 629 -29.11 -18.40 -28.89
CA THR A 629 -29.79 -18.69 -30.15
C THR A 629 -29.12 -17.97 -31.33
N LEU A 630 -28.78 -16.69 -31.18
CA LEU A 630 -28.11 -15.92 -32.23
C LEU A 630 -26.72 -16.48 -32.54
N ILE A 631 -25.94 -16.85 -31.52
CA ILE A 631 -24.60 -17.47 -31.69
C ILE A 631 -24.71 -18.81 -32.43
N ASN A 632 -25.69 -19.65 -32.07
CA ASN A 632 -25.91 -20.93 -32.74
C ASN A 632 -26.35 -20.74 -34.19
N GLU A 633 -27.23 -19.77 -34.46
CA GLU A 633 -27.65 -19.42 -35.82
C GLU A 633 -26.47 -18.91 -36.66
N GLN A 634 -25.59 -18.07 -36.10
CA GLN A 634 -24.36 -17.63 -36.77
C GLN A 634 -23.47 -18.83 -37.15
N LYS A 635 -23.33 -19.79 -36.25
CA LYS A 635 -22.56 -21.01 -36.50
C LYS A 635 -23.16 -21.81 -37.66
N THR A 636 -24.48 -22.05 -37.62
CA THR A 636 -25.18 -22.77 -38.70
C THR A 636 -25.08 -22.03 -40.03
N LEU A 637 -25.26 -20.71 -40.06
CA LEU A 637 -25.13 -19.91 -41.28
C LEU A 637 -23.70 -19.95 -41.85
N ASN A 638 -22.67 -19.98 -41.02
CA ASN A 638 -21.28 -20.15 -41.47
C ASN A 638 -21.01 -21.54 -42.05
N GLU A 639 -21.53 -22.59 -41.41
CA GLU A 639 -21.45 -23.96 -41.92
C GLU A 639 -22.18 -24.09 -43.26
N ASP A 640 -23.39 -23.54 -43.37
CA ASP A 640 -24.19 -23.51 -44.60
C ASP A 640 -23.48 -22.72 -45.72
N LYS A 641 -22.91 -21.55 -45.39
CA LYS A 641 -22.13 -20.74 -46.35
C LYS A 641 -20.93 -21.52 -46.88
N THR A 642 -20.18 -22.16 -46.00
CA THR A 642 -18.99 -22.94 -46.36
C THR A 642 -19.37 -24.14 -47.22
N SER A 643 -20.36 -24.92 -46.81
CA SER A 643 -20.81 -26.11 -47.56
C SER A 643 -21.39 -25.74 -48.93
N THR A 644 -22.15 -24.65 -49.01
CA THR A 644 -22.69 -24.15 -50.27
C THR A 644 -21.57 -23.68 -51.20
N GLN A 645 -20.56 -22.98 -50.65
CA GLN A 645 -19.39 -22.53 -51.40
C GLN A 645 -18.60 -23.72 -51.96
N GLU A 646 -18.31 -24.74 -51.12
CA GLU A 646 -17.63 -25.97 -51.54
C GLU A 646 -18.41 -26.73 -52.62
N SER A 647 -19.75 -26.77 -52.54
CA SER A 647 -20.61 -27.40 -53.54
C SER A 647 -20.56 -26.66 -54.88
N ILE A 648 -20.60 -25.32 -54.85
CA ILE A 648 -20.41 -24.48 -56.03
C ILE A 648 -19.03 -24.72 -56.62
N ASP A 649 -17.97 -24.63 -55.81
CA ASP A 649 -16.59 -24.83 -56.27
C ASP A 649 -16.39 -26.21 -56.88
N THR A 650 -16.85 -27.28 -56.23
CA THR A 650 -16.79 -28.66 -56.75
C THR A 650 -17.53 -28.80 -58.08
N LYS A 651 -18.74 -28.22 -58.19
CA LYS A 651 -19.52 -28.22 -59.44
C LYS A 651 -18.72 -27.58 -60.58
N TYR A 652 -18.08 -26.45 -60.32
CA TYR A 652 -17.32 -25.72 -61.34
C TYR A 652 -15.93 -26.31 -61.62
N GLU A 653 -15.30 -26.97 -60.65
CA GLU A 653 -14.09 -27.78 -60.85
C GLU A 653 -14.37 -28.97 -61.79
N ILE A 654 -15.45 -29.73 -61.54
CA ILE A 654 -15.87 -30.83 -62.43
C ILE A 654 -16.19 -30.29 -63.83
N MET A 655 -16.82 -29.12 -63.94
CA MET A 655 -17.07 -28.49 -65.24
C MET A 655 -15.76 -28.09 -65.94
N ALA A 656 -14.78 -27.55 -65.22
CA ALA A 656 -13.48 -27.21 -65.75
C ALA A 656 -12.68 -28.44 -66.20
N GLU A 657 -12.69 -29.54 -65.42
CA GLU A 657 -12.08 -30.82 -65.80
C GLU A 657 -12.71 -31.39 -67.08
N LYS A 658 -14.05 -31.43 -67.16
CA LYS A 658 -14.77 -31.86 -68.37
C LYS A 658 -14.45 -30.97 -69.56
N TRP A 659 -14.38 -29.66 -69.35
CA TRP A 659 -14.04 -28.70 -70.41
C TRP A 659 -12.62 -28.95 -70.92
N SER A 660 -11.64 -29.15 -70.04
CA SER A 660 -10.26 -29.49 -70.42
C SER A 660 -10.16 -30.83 -71.16
N ALA A 661 -10.89 -31.85 -70.71
CA ALA A 661 -10.94 -33.14 -71.40
C ALA A 661 -11.59 -33.03 -72.80
N TYR A 662 -12.65 -32.24 -72.95
CA TYR A 662 -13.25 -31.96 -74.25
C TYR A 662 -12.33 -31.15 -75.16
N ASP A 663 -11.59 -30.17 -74.62
CA ASP A 663 -10.61 -29.41 -75.39
C ASP A 663 -9.50 -30.33 -75.93
N GLN A 664 -9.01 -31.27 -75.12
CA GLN A 664 -8.07 -32.30 -75.57
C GLN A 664 -8.66 -33.24 -76.64
N MET A 665 -9.92 -33.69 -76.48
CA MET A 665 -10.60 -34.51 -77.49
C MET A 665 -10.81 -33.74 -78.80
N ILE A 666 -11.18 -32.45 -78.73
CA ILE A 666 -11.34 -31.59 -79.89
C ILE A 666 -9.99 -31.40 -80.58
N ALA A 667 -8.91 -31.15 -79.83
CA ALA A 667 -7.56 -31.08 -80.39
C ALA A 667 -7.16 -32.39 -81.08
N GLN A 668 -7.44 -33.55 -80.48
CA GLN A 668 -7.21 -34.88 -81.10
C GLN A 668 -8.09 -35.13 -82.33
N MET A 669 -9.36 -34.70 -82.31
CA MET A 669 -10.28 -34.80 -83.45
C MET A 669 -9.87 -33.87 -84.58
N GLN A 670 -9.45 -32.64 -84.28
CA GLN A 670 -8.90 -31.71 -85.25
C GLN A 670 -7.60 -32.26 -85.83
N GLN A 671 -6.74 -32.85 -85.01
CA GLN A 671 -5.55 -33.55 -85.48
C GLN A 671 -5.93 -34.71 -86.39
N SER A 672 -6.87 -35.57 -85.99
CA SER A 672 -7.36 -36.71 -86.79
C SER A 672 -8.04 -36.27 -88.10
N ALA A 673 -8.83 -35.20 -88.06
CA ALA A 673 -9.46 -34.61 -89.24
C ALA A 673 -8.41 -34.02 -90.18
N ASN A 674 -7.35 -33.39 -89.65
CA ASN A 674 -6.21 -32.96 -90.42
C ASN A 674 -5.46 -34.16 -91.03
N THR A 675 -5.27 -35.27 -90.30
CA THR A 675 -4.66 -36.50 -90.82
C THR A 675 -5.52 -37.15 -91.91
N ILE A 676 -6.84 -37.22 -91.72
CA ILE A 676 -7.80 -37.73 -92.72
C ILE A 676 -7.81 -36.81 -93.94
N THR A 677 -7.79 -35.50 -93.75
CA THR A 677 -7.72 -34.53 -94.85
C THR A 677 -6.40 -34.67 -95.61
N GLN A 678 -5.29 -34.90 -94.92
CA GLN A 678 -4.00 -35.21 -95.54
C GLN A 678 -4.03 -36.55 -96.30
N LEU A 679 -4.65 -37.60 -95.76
CA LEU A 679 -4.83 -38.89 -96.44
C LEU A 679 -5.76 -38.78 -97.66
N ILE A 680 -6.86 -38.04 -97.56
CA ILE A 680 -7.77 -37.76 -98.69
C ILE A 680 -7.03 -36.98 -99.76
N ASN A 681 -6.25 -35.96 -99.40
CA ASN A 681 -5.45 -35.19 -100.34
C ASN A 681 -4.32 -36.02 -100.97
N GLN A 682 -3.77 -37.02 -100.27
CA GLN A 682 -2.83 -37.97 -100.85
C GLN A 682 -3.53 -38.95 -101.80
N ALA A 683 -4.67 -39.50 -101.41
CA ALA A 683 -5.45 -40.44 -102.23
C ALA A 683 -6.05 -39.80 -103.49
N MET A 684 -6.41 -38.51 -103.46
CA MET A 684 -6.89 -37.78 -104.64
C MET A 684 -5.76 -37.40 -105.63
N ASN A 685 -4.49 -37.56 -105.24
CA ASN A 685 -3.32 -37.25 -106.08
C ASN A 685 -2.56 -38.51 -106.57
N SER A 686 -3.18 -39.69 -106.51
CA SER A 686 -2.68 -40.99 -107.02
C SER A 686 -3.81 -41.73 -107.73
#